data_AF-A0A2S5WYR4-F1
#
_entry.id   AF-A0A2S5WYR4-F1
#
_cell.length_a   1.000
_cell.length_b   1.000
_cell.length_c   1.000
_cell.angle_alpha   90.00
_cell.angle_beta   90.00
_cell.angle_gamma   90.00
#
_symmetry.space_group_name_H-M   'P 1'
#
loop_
_entity.id
_entity.type
_entity.pdbx_description
1 polymer ?
#
loop_
_entity_poly.entity_id
_entity_poly.type
_entity_poly.pdbx_seq_one_letter_code
_entity_poly.pdbx_strand_id
1 'polypeptide(L)'
;MLPSFSTLADLARAPVFAWRDAVTLSTPLLAPAYLAVLPYFAAAVTSLVAMILLLWVAPKRPGAIWPPSLALLGPLAVFASAIFVGTEDSVAGVLRGGAFAVVALVWLSWRRGLGNIASTEARRALARSRALGTAVIVLVAAVITTAGGYVASATVAEQRIVAREQVTPPFDPLSHTSPLAGFREYSKLRPDSTLFDVSGLEGGDRVRLATLESYSGKSWQIADPAATLASTGSYNLSGRVVPSDPPLTSSSERSIEVTIRDYSDIWLPSVGIPSDVNLAGGSLPDRSGDFRYNARTGGGLITSGLREGDSYQISALVQDLPIEGQLDNAAVLDLDYPAMPSVPAALVERMQSYVAGETSPYLQLKAIENALIAEGFFSHGTASDSAPSRAGHGLDRMQELFELRYLVGDQEQYASAMAIMARQLGFPARVVMGYAPEQISADGTTEVRGSDVTAWVEVPFEGFGWVAFDPTPEQTDVPVNTTTDPQSKPKAQVRQPPQTQEKPDELLTSADERRQEEEPDDEETWPAWALTLGISLAVPLALFLVPLLAVALLKRRRRSRRLREGSPDQRAAGAWSDGIDRFAELGYPIPRRATRTQTAGAVHPSLIPLADRSDRAVFGDDPVSDEDLASLWADADAAVAEARGSVGFWRRLRGRFTFRRASRPVSWPRGTFWVHRGAARADRAGRDRA
;
A
#
# COMPACT_ATOMS: atom_id res chain seq x y z
N MET A 1 -14.92 9.87 -26.64
CA MET A 1 -14.69 10.72 -25.46
C MET A 1 -13.25 11.17 -25.49
N LEU A 2 -12.99 12.48 -25.40
CA LEU A 2 -11.64 13.03 -25.24
C LEU A 2 -11.27 13.01 -23.75
N PRO A 3 -10.01 12.76 -23.39
CA PRO A 3 -9.58 12.77 -21.99
C PRO A 3 -9.73 14.19 -21.41
N SER A 4 -10.28 14.30 -20.20
CA SER A 4 -10.32 15.58 -19.48
C SER A 4 -8.94 15.93 -18.92
N PHE A 5 -8.75 17.20 -18.53
CA PHE A 5 -7.53 17.61 -17.81
C PHE A 5 -7.34 16.83 -16.51
N SER A 6 -8.43 16.47 -15.80
CA SER A 6 -8.36 15.60 -14.63
C SER A 6 -7.84 14.20 -14.98
N THR A 7 -8.31 13.59 -16.08
CA THR A 7 -7.79 12.28 -16.52
C THR A 7 -6.29 12.31 -16.83
N LEU A 8 -5.80 13.40 -17.44
CA LEU A 8 -4.37 13.56 -17.74
C LEU A 8 -3.54 13.78 -16.46
N ALA A 9 -4.06 14.56 -15.51
CA ALA A 9 -3.41 14.76 -14.22
C ALA A 9 -3.34 13.45 -13.42
N ASP A 10 -4.41 12.66 -13.41
CA ASP A 10 -4.48 11.36 -12.76
C ASP A 10 -3.48 10.36 -13.37
N LEU A 11 -3.34 10.35 -14.70
CA LEU A 11 -2.36 9.52 -15.39
C LEU A 11 -0.91 9.88 -15.00
N ALA A 12 -0.63 11.17 -14.77
CA ALA A 12 0.68 11.64 -14.36
C ALA A 12 1.00 11.34 -12.88
N ARG A 13 -0.03 11.34 -12.02
CA ARG A 13 0.10 11.05 -10.59
C ARG A 13 0.22 9.56 -10.30
N ALA A 14 -0.46 8.72 -11.07
CA ALA A 14 -0.54 7.29 -10.81
C ALA A 14 0.83 6.59 -10.66
N PRO A 15 1.84 6.81 -11.53
CA PRO A 15 3.16 6.17 -11.38
C PRO A 15 3.84 6.38 -10.03
N VAL A 16 3.52 7.47 -9.32
CA VAL A 16 4.14 7.85 -8.05
C VAL A 16 3.25 7.44 -6.88
N PHE A 17 1.99 7.85 -6.89
CA PHE A 17 1.11 7.68 -5.72
C PHE A 17 0.35 6.35 -5.73
N ALA A 18 0.05 5.77 -6.89
CA ALA A 18 -0.76 4.54 -6.96
C ALA A 18 -0.09 3.35 -6.27
N TRP A 19 1.25 3.30 -6.16
CA TRP A 19 1.94 2.26 -5.38
C TRP A 19 1.67 2.40 -3.88
N ARG A 20 1.73 3.63 -3.35
CA ARG A 20 1.42 3.93 -1.94
C ARG A 20 -0.04 3.60 -1.67
N ASP A 21 -0.92 4.15 -2.51
CA ASP A 21 -2.36 4.04 -2.30
C ASP A 21 -2.82 2.59 -2.49
N ALA A 22 -2.24 1.85 -3.44
CA ALA A 22 -2.48 0.43 -3.58
C ALA A 22 -2.04 -0.38 -2.35
N VAL A 23 -1.16 0.10 -1.46
CA VAL A 23 -0.80 -0.61 -0.22
C VAL A 23 -1.70 -0.20 0.95
N THR A 24 -2.22 1.03 0.96
CA THR A 24 -3.04 1.57 2.06
C THR A 24 -4.56 1.40 1.88
N LEU A 25 -5.02 1.05 0.68
CA LEU A 25 -6.43 0.87 0.34
C LEU A 25 -6.96 -0.49 0.78
N SER A 26 -8.24 -0.56 1.17
CA SER A 26 -8.94 -1.84 1.30
C SER A 26 -9.25 -2.45 -0.08
N THR A 27 -9.30 -3.77 -0.16
CA THR A 27 -9.71 -4.46 -1.40
C THR A 27 -11.23 -4.58 -1.48
N PRO A 28 -11.82 -4.53 -2.69
CA PRO A 28 -11.17 -4.41 -4.00
C PRO A 28 -10.71 -2.98 -4.34
N LEU A 29 -9.56 -2.85 -5.03
CA LEU A 29 -8.98 -1.57 -5.49
C LEU A 29 -9.78 -0.98 -6.67
N LEU A 30 -11.02 -0.55 -6.44
CA LEU A 30 -11.89 0.02 -7.47
C LEU A 30 -11.80 1.55 -7.55
N ALA A 31 -11.31 2.20 -6.48
CA ALA A 31 -11.11 3.64 -6.43
C ALA A 31 -9.84 3.98 -5.64
N PRO A 32 -9.15 5.08 -5.98
CA PRO A 32 -9.45 5.99 -7.09
C PRO A 32 -9.14 5.40 -8.47
N ALA A 33 -9.80 5.89 -9.53
CA ALA A 33 -9.71 5.32 -10.88
C ALA A 33 -8.27 5.25 -11.45
N TYR A 34 -7.37 6.12 -11.00
CA TYR A 34 -5.98 6.15 -11.45
C TYR A 34 -5.18 4.92 -11.02
N LEU A 35 -5.64 4.14 -10.03
CA LEU A 35 -5.00 2.88 -9.64
C LEU A 35 -4.97 1.86 -10.77
N ALA A 36 -5.96 1.91 -11.67
CA ALA A 36 -6.01 1.04 -12.84
C ALA A 36 -4.79 1.23 -13.77
N VAL A 37 -4.08 2.36 -13.67
CA VAL A 37 -2.86 2.64 -14.46
C VAL A 37 -1.67 1.81 -13.98
N LEU A 38 -1.64 1.39 -12.71
CA LEU A 38 -0.52 0.68 -12.08
C LEU A 38 -0.05 -0.56 -12.86
N PRO A 39 -0.92 -1.54 -13.23
CA PRO A 39 -0.48 -2.71 -13.98
C PRO A 39 0.08 -2.35 -15.36
N TYR A 40 -0.48 -1.36 -16.04
CA TYR A 40 -0.01 -0.92 -17.35
C TYR A 40 1.34 -0.21 -17.25
N PHE A 41 1.52 0.65 -16.26
CA PHE A 41 2.78 1.32 -15.99
C PHE A 41 3.89 0.31 -15.64
N ALA A 42 3.62 -0.61 -14.72
CA ALA A 42 4.57 -1.66 -14.35
C ALA A 42 4.95 -2.55 -15.54
N ALA A 43 3.97 -2.93 -16.38
CA ALA A 43 4.21 -3.69 -17.60
C ALA A 43 5.06 -2.90 -18.62
N ALA A 44 4.80 -1.60 -18.79
CA ALA A 44 5.57 -0.75 -19.70
C ALA A 44 7.03 -0.61 -19.26
N VAL A 45 7.27 -0.31 -17.97
CA VAL A 45 8.62 -0.16 -17.41
C VAL A 45 9.40 -1.48 -17.51
N THR A 46 8.79 -2.59 -17.09
CA THR A 46 9.48 -3.90 -17.14
C THR A 46 9.74 -4.37 -18.58
N SER A 47 8.83 -4.09 -19.51
CA SER A 47 9.05 -4.35 -20.94
C SER A 47 10.18 -3.51 -21.52
N LEU A 48 10.27 -2.23 -21.16
CA LEU A 48 11.36 -1.33 -21.56
C LEU A 48 12.71 -1.85 -21.07
N VAL A 49 12.81 -2.22 -19.78
CA VAL A 49 14.03 -2.78 -19.18
C VAL A 49 14.40 -4.10 -19.84
N ALA A 50 13.45 -5.01 -20.05
CA ALA A 50 13.68 -6.27 -20.73
C ALA A 50 14.20 -6.06 -22.17
N MET A 51 13.64 -5.10 -22.91
CA MET A 51 14.11 -4.73 -24.25
C MET A 51 15.56 -4.22 -24.21
N ILE A 52 15.91 -3.34 -23.26
CA ILE A 52 17.27 -2.81 -23.12
C ILE A 52 18.26 -3.94 -22.82
N LEU A 53 17.93 -4.83 -21.88
CA LEU A 53 18.76 -5.99 -21.53
C LEU A 53 18.96 -6.91 -22.74
N LEU A 54 17.91 -7.15 -23.53
CA LEU A 54 18.00 -7.93 -24.77
C LEU A 54 18.90 -7.28 -25.82
N LEU A 55 18.89 -5.95 -25.92
CA LEU A 55 19.77 -5.20 -26.84
C LEU A 55 21.24 -5.21 -26.38
N TRP A 56 21.47 -5.14 -25.06
CA TRP A 56 22.81 -5.16 -24.45
C TRP A 56 23.45 -6.56 -24.46
N VAL A 57 22.70 -7.58 -24.03
CA VAL A 57 23.18 -8.97 -23.83
C VAL A 57 23.08 -9.79 -25.14
N ALA A 58 22.67 -9.16 -26.23
CA ALA A 58 22.31 -9.80 -27.49
C ALA A 58 23.40 -10.74 -28.06
N PRO A 59 23.00 -11.94 -28.55
CA PRO A 59 23.69 -13.20 -28.33
C PRO A 59 25.10 -13.35 -28.94
N LYS A 60 25.94 -14.14 -28.25
CA LYS A 60 27.21 -14.70 -28.75
C LYS A 60 27.02 -15.80 -29.82
N ARG A 61 25.80 -16.35 -30.01
CA ARG A 61 25.43 -17.38 -31.02
C ARG A 61 23.94 -17.34 -31.39
N PRO A 62 23.54 -17.56 -32.66
CA PRO A 62 22.15 -17.88 -32.99
C PRO A 62 21.75 -19.21 -32.31
N GLY A 63 20.76 -19.19 -31.42
CA GLY A 63 20.21 -20.40 -30.76
C GLY A 63 20.54 -20.60 -29.26
N ALA A 64 21.25 -19.69 -28.59
CA ALA A 64 21.46 -19.79 -27.14
C ALA A 64 20.14 -19.53 -26.36
N ILE A 65 19.89 -20.30 -25.29
CA ILE A 65 18.68 -20.25 -24.45
C ILE A 65 18.67 -19.01 -23.52
N TRP A 66 19.85 -18.51 -23.17
CA TRP A 66 20.03 -17.46 -22.16
C TRP A 66 19.41 -16.08 -22.50
N PRO A 67 19.35 -15.59 -23.75
CA PRO A 67 18.78 -14.26 -24.02
C PRO A 67 17.26 -14.14 -23.78
N PRO A 68 16.38 -15.05 -24.27
CA PRO A 68 14.93 -14.88 -24.11
C PRO A 68 14.47 -15.05 -22.65
N SER A 69 15.12 -15.88 -21.83
CA SER A 69 14.73 -16.04 -20.42
C SER A 69 14.91 -14.77 -19.59
N LEU A 70 15.86 -13.88 -19.93
CA LEU A 70 15.98 -12.57 -19.28
C LEU A 70 14.73 -11.71 -19.46
N ALA A 71 13.98 -11.89 -20.56
CA ALA A 71 12.77 -11.11 -20.79
C ALA A 71 11.61 -11.51 -19.86
N LEU A 72 11.66 -12.71 -19.26
CA LEU A 72 10.69 -13.14 -18.27
C LEU A 72 10.92 -12.54 -16.88
N LEU A 73 12.11 -11.99 -16.60
CA LEU A 73 12.38 -11.34 -15.31
C LEU A 73 11.44 -10.17 -15.05
N GLY A 74 11.06 -9.42 -16.10
CA GLY A 74 10.11 -8.32 -16.00
C GLY A 74 8.72 -8.77 -15.56
N PRO A 75 8.02 -9.62 -16.33
CA PRO A 75 6.73 -10.19 -15.94
C PRO A 75 6.76 -10.92 -14.59
N LEU A 76 7.85 -11.64 -14.28
CA LEU A 76 8.03 -12.30 -12.99
C LEU A 76 8.13 -11.28 -11.84
N ALA A 77 8.84 -10.18 -12.04
CA ALA A 77 8.93 -9.11 -11.05
C ALA A 77 7.57 -8.45 -10.82
N VAL A 78 6.80 -8.15 -11.88
CA VAL A 78 5.43 -7.61 -11.74
C VAL A 78 4.53 -8.59 -10.98
N PHE A 79 4.61 -9.88 -11.32
CA PHE A 79 3.82 -10.92 -10.64
C PHE A 79 4.20 -11.03 -9.14
N ALA A 80 5.49 -11.01 -8.81
CA ALA A 80 5.96 -11.02 -7.42
C ALA A 80 5.56 -9.76 -6.66
N SER A 81 5.67 -8.57 -7.27
CA SER A 81 5.19 -7.31 -6.69
C SER A 81 3.68 -7.35 -6.42
N ALA A 82 2.89 -7.95 -7.32
CA ALA A 82 1.45 -8.11 -7.12
C ALA A 82 1.11 -9.06 -5.95
N ILE A 83 1.93 -10.09 -5.70
CA ILE A 83 1.78 -10.95 -4.52
C ILE A 83 2.11 -10.18 -3.24
N PHE A 84 3.18 -9.39 -3.25
CA PHE A 84 3.64 -8.60 -2.10
C PHE A 84 2.67 -7.47 -1.73
N VAL A 85 2.05 -6.83 -2.73
CA VAL A 85 1.03 -5.77 -2.57
C VAL A 85 -0.39 -6.35 -2.47
N GLY A 86 -0.58 -7.65 -2.63
CA GLY A 86 -1.90 -8.31 -2.64
C GLY A 86 -2.60 -8.35 -1.26
N THR A 87 -3.68 -9.13 -1.17
CA THR A 87 -4.37 -9.47 0.09
C THR A 87 -3.72 -10.66 0.78
N GLU A 88 -3.90 -10.78 2.09
CA GLU A 88 -3.48 -11.96 2.90
C GLU A 88 -4.12 -13.23 2.34
N ASP A 89 -5.45 -13.22 2.17
CA ASP A 89 -6.18 -14.29 1.50
C ASP A 89 -5.98 -14.25 -0.01
N SER A 90 -5.23 -15.24 -0.52
CA SER A 90 -5.02 -15.38 -1.96
C SER A 90 -6.17 -16.14 -2.61
N VAL A 91 -7.11 -15.41 -3.22
CA VAL A 91 -8.16 -16.05 -4.03
C VAL A 91 -7.53 -16.77 -5.22
N ALA A 92 -7.62 -18.10 -5.24
CA ALA A 92 -7.11 -18.96 -6.31
C ALA A 92 -5.59 -18.78 -6.60
N GLY A 93 -4.77 -18.54 -5.57
CA GLY A 93 -3.33 -18.30 -5.72
C GLY A 93 -2.59 -19.36 -6.55
N VAL A 94 -2.87 -20.64 -6.27
CA VAL A 94 -2.27 -21.79 -6.99
C VAL A 94 -2.61 -21.77 -8.49
N LEU A 95 -3.86 -21.45 -8.84
CA LEU A 95 -4.30 -21.38 -10.24
C LEU A 95 -3.62 -20.24 -11.00
N ARG A 96 -3.49 -19.06 -10.38
CA ARG A 96 -2.83 -17.89 -10.99
C ARG A 96 -1.33 -18.14 -11.21
N GLY A 97 -0.64 -18.70 -10.20
CA GLY A 97 0.77 -19.09 -10.32
C GLY A 97 0.99 -20.15 -11.40
N GLY A 98 0.13 -21.17 -11.44
CA GLY A 98 0.16 -22.20 -12.48
C GLY A 98 -0.06 -21.63 -13.88
N ALA A 99 -1.07 -20.78 -14.07
CA ALA A 99 -1.34 -20.12 -15.33
C ALA A 99 -0.13 -19.29 -15.82
N PHE A 100 0.50 -18.52 -14.93
CA PHE A 100 1.71 -17.77 -15.26
C PHE A 100 2.86 -18.68 -15.71
N ALA A 101 3.12 -19.77 -14.98
CA ALA A 101 4.16 -20.74 -15.32
C ALA A 101 3.94 -21.38 -16.69
N VAL A 102 2.70 -21.77 -17.00
CA VAL A 102 2.33 -22.34 -18.31
C VAL A 102 2.58 -21.34 -19.44
N VAL A 103 2.12 -20.10 -19.30
CA VAL A 103 2.32 -19.04 -20.31
C VAL A 103 3.82 -18.79 -20.53
N ALA A 104 4.61 -18.72 -19.47
CA ALA A 104 6.05 -18.53 -19.54
C ALA A 104 6.76 -19.67 -20.28
N LEU A 105 6.38 -20.93 -20.01
CA LEU A 105 6.94 -22.11 -20.66
C LEU A 105 6.59 -22.19 -22.15
N VAL A 106 5.33 -21.91 -22.50
CA VAL A 106 4.87 -21.85 -23.89
C VAL A 106 5.63 -20.75 -24.64
N TRP A 107 5.78 -19.57 -24.05
CA TRP A 107 6.51 -18.45 -24.65
C TRP A 107 7.99 -18.76 -24.86
N LEU A 108 8.66 -19.35 -23.87
CA LEU A 108 10.06 -19.77 -23.98
C LEU A 108 10.25 -20.80 -25.09
N SER A 109 9.32 -21.74 -25.21
CA SER A 109 9.40 -22.74 -26.28
C SER A 109 9.19 -22.12 -27.66
N TRP A 110 8.23 -21.20 -27.79
CA TRP A 110 7.99 -20.49 -29.04
C TRP A 110 9.21 -19.66 -29.48
N ARG A 111 9.91 -19.03 -28.53
CA ARG A 111 11.13 -18.24 -28.79
C ARG A 111 12.36 -19.07 -29.12
N ARG A 112 12.36 -20.40 -28.91
CA ARG A 112 13.46 -21.28 -29.36
C ARG A 112 13.42 -21.41 -30.88
N GLY A 113 14.15 -20.56 -31.58
CA GLY A 113 14.29 -20.62 -33.04
C GLY A 113 14.65 -22.03 -33.53
N LEU A 114 14.00 -22.47 -34.61
CA LEU A 114 14.54 -23.54 -35.44
C LEU A 114 15.81 -22.95 -36.07
N GLY A 115 16.97 -23.58 -35.90
CA GLY A 115 18.17 -23.18 -36.63
C GLY A 115 17.94 -23.20 -38.14
N ASN A 116 18.93 -22.80 -38.94
CA ASN A 116 18.89 -22.97 -40.40
C ASN A 116 18.88 -24.46 -40.76
N ILE A 117 17.72 -25.10 -40.66
CA ILE A 117 17.48 -26.48 -41.07
C ILE A 117 17.12 -26.43 -42.54
N ALA A 118 17.86 -27.19 -43.34
CA ALA A 118 17.87 -27.16 -44.80
C ALA A 118 16.61 -27.75 -45.46
N SER A 119 15.83 -28.59 -44.76
CA SER A 119 14.63 -29.24 -45.33
C SER A 119 13.32 -28.89 -44.59
N THR A 120 12.25 -28.69 -45.36
CA THR A 120 10.90 -28.36 -44.90
C THR A 120 10.23 -29.50 -44.14
N GLU A 121 10.53 -30.75 -44.49
CA GLU A 121 10.03 -31.95 -43.81
C GLU A 121 10.66 -32.15 -42.43
N ALA A 122 11.99 -31.96 -42.30
CA ALA A 122 12.67 -31.98 -41.00
C ALA A 122 12.16 -30.85 -40.09
N ARG A 123 11.83 -29.67 -40.64
CA ARG A 123 11.18 -28.59 -39.88
C ARG A 123 9.81 -29.00 -39.35
N ARG A 124 8.96 -29.65 -40.15
CA ARG A 124 7.62 -30.10 -39.72
C ARG A 124 7.66 -31.23 -38.69
N ALA A 125 8.61 -32.16 -38.79
CA ALA A 125 8.82 -33.22 -37.81
C ALA A 125 9.39 -32.67 -36.48
N LEU A 126 10.33 -31.72 -36.54
CA LEU A 126 10.87 -31.05 -35.35
C LEU A 126 9.84 -30.13 -34.68
N ALA A 127 8.95 -29.50 -35.46
CA ALA A 127 7.86 -28.69 -34.92
C ALA A 127 6.83 -29.54 -34.16
N ARG A 128 6.45 -30.71 -34.72
CA ARG A 128 5.53 -31.66 -34.06
C ARG A 128 6.11 -32.25 -32.77
N SER A 129 7.37 -32.70 -32.80
CA SER A 129 8.05 -33.21 -31.59
C SER A 129 8.27 -32.13 -30.52
N ARG A 130 8.49 -30.87 -30.91
CA ARG A 130 8.53 -29.73 -29.97
C ARG A 130 7.16 -29.43 -29.35
N ALA A 131 6.09 -29.44 -30.13
CA ALA A 131 4.73 -29.22 -29.63
C ALA A 131 4.34 -30.30 -28.60
N LEU A 132 4.68 -31.56 -28.86
CA LEU A 132 4.52 -32.67 -27.91
C LEU A 132 5.39 -32.48 -26.66
N GLY A 133 6.67 -32.14 -26.81
CA GLY A 133 7.56 -31.89 -25.67
C GLY A 133 7.12 -30.71 -24.79
N THR A 134 6.61 -29.63 -25.39
CA THR A 134 6.01 -28.52 -24.62
C THR A 134 4.75 -28.92 -23.90
N ALA A 135 3.87 -29.70 -24.55
CA ALA A 135 2.63 -30.15 -23.94
C ALA A 135 2.93 -30.99 -22.70
N VAL A 136 3.90 -31.90 -22.77
CA VAL A 136 4.34 -32.71 -21.63
C VAL A 136 4.94 -31.84 -20.51
N ILE A 137 5.82 -30.88 -20.83
CA ILE A 137 6.42 -30.00 -19.82
C ILE A 137 5.36 -29.12 -19.13
N VAL A 138 4.41 -28.59 -19.91
CA VAL A 138 3.27 -27.80 -19.39
C VAL A 138 2.39 -28.64 -18.48
N LEU A 139 2.10 -29.89 -18.85
CA LEU A 139 1.26 -30.79 -18.07
C LEU A 139 1.95 -31.22 -16.77
N VAL A 140 3.25 -31.52 -16.82
CA VAL A 140 4.05 -31.81 -15.61
C VAL A 140 4.16 -30.59 -14.70
N ALA A 141 4.40 -29.40 -15.26
CA ALA A 141 4.46 -28.16 -14.49
C ALA A 141 3.09 -27.83 -13.85
N ALA A 142 1.99 -28.07 -14.55
CA ALA A 142 0.64 -27.92 -14.01
C ALA A 142 0.42 -28.86 -12.83
N VAL A 143 0.74 -30.15 -12.98
CA VAL A 143 0.59 -31.15 -11.89
C VAL A 143 1.45 -30.80 -10.68
N ILE A 144 2.72 -30.40 -10.88
CA ILE A 144 3.61 -29.98 -9.79
C ILE A 144 3.09 -28.71 -9.10
N THR A 145 2.55 -27.75 -9.87
CA THR A 145 2.01 -26.51 -9.28
C THR A 145 0.74 -26.77 -8.50
N THR A 146 -0.16 -27.65 -8.98
CA THR A 146 -1.39 -28.00 -8.27
C THR A 146 -1.11 -28.79 -7.00
N ALA A 147 -0.28 -29.85 -7.08
CA ALA A 147 0.03 -30.69 -5.94
C ALA A 147 0.96 -30.01 -4.93
N GLY A 148 2.04 -29.38 -5.41
CA GLY A 148 3.00 -28.66 -4.58
C GLY A 148 2.43 -27.35 -4.03
N GLY A 149 1.58 -26.66 -4.81
CA GLY A 149 0.91 -25.44 -4.37
C GLY A 149 -0.10 -25.69 -3.24
N TYR A 150 -0.84 -26.80 -3.28
CA TYR A 150 -1.77 -27.18 -2.21
C TYR A 150 -1.05 -27.50 -0.90
N VAL A 151 0.07 -28.22 -0.97
CA VAL A 151 0.89 -28.54 0.22
C VAL A 151 1.59 -27.29 0.75
N ALA A 152 2.17 -26.46 -0.12
CA ALA A 152 2.87 -25.25 0.30
C ALA A 152 1.91 -24.17 0.84
N SER A 153 0.69 -24.03 0.29
CA SER A 153 -0.28 -23.05 0.76
C SER A 153 -0.71 -23.30 2.20
N ALA A 154 -0.83 -24.57 2.62
CA ALA A 154 -1.17 -24.93 4.00
C ALA A 154 -0.07 -24.57 5.01
N THR A 155 1.20 -24.50 4.57
CA THR A 155 2.35 -24.20 5.46
C THR A 155 2.86 -22.76 5.38
N VAL A 156 2.64 -22.08 4.25
CA VAL A 156 3.19 -20.74 3.96
C VAL A 156 2.16 -19.63 4.25
N ALA A 157 0.86 -19.95 4.32
CA ALA A 157 -0.17 -18.97 4.64
C ALA A 157 0.11 -18.23 5.96
N GLU A 158 0.59 -18.93 6.99
CA GLU A 158 0.89 -18.34 8.31
C GLU A 158 2.15 -17.44 8.35
N GLN A 159 3.00 -17.44 7.31
CA GLN A 159 4.27 -16.69 7.28
C GLN A 159 4.36 -15.72 6.11
N ARG A 160 3.26 -15.47 5.40
CA ARG A 160 3.26 -14.59 4.23
C ARG A 160 3.33 -13.14 4.68
N ILE A 161 4.41 -12.45 4.30
CA ILE A 161 4.55 -11.02 4.55
C ILE A 161 3.88 -10.24 3.42
N VAL A 162 2.89 -9.42 3.75
CA VAL A 162 2.20 -8.51 2.83
C VAL A 162 2.55 -7.06 3.20
N ALA A 163 2.82 -6.23 2.20
CA ALA A 163 3.21 -4.83 2.43
C ALA A 163 2.15 -4.03 3.21
N ARG A 164 0.87 -4.37 3.01
CA ARG A 164 -0.30 -3.65 3.57
C ARG A 164 -0.39 -3.75 5.08
N GLU A 165 0.10 -4.83 5.66
CA GLU A 165 0.07 -5.05 7.12
C GLU A 165 1.11 -4.20 7.86
N GLN A 166 2.19 -3.82 7.17
CA GLN A 166 3.29 -3.05 7.77
C GLN A 166 3.16 -1.55 7.59
N VAL A 167 2.16 -1.09 6.82
CA VAL A 167 1.98 0.33 6.53
C VAL A 167 0.77 0.84 7.30
N THR A 168 1.02 1.74 8.24
CA THR A 168 -0.03 2.47 8.95
C THR A 168 -0.70 3.46 7.99
N PRO A 169 -2.04 3.45 7.86
CA PRO A 169 -2.75 4.44 7.05
C PRO A 169 -2.47 5.86 7.56
N PRO A 170 -2.53 6.88 6.69
CA PRO A 170 -2.22 8.26 7.07
C PRO A 170 -3.25 8.91 8.01
N PHE A 171 -4.34 8.22 8.36
CA PHE A 171 -5.36 8.72 9.28
C PHE A 171 -5.13 8.11 10.67
N ASP A 172 -4.86 8.98 11.64
CA ASP A 172 -4.80 8.61 13.04
C ASP A 172 -6.14 8.96 13.71
N PRO A 173 -6.99 7.96 14.07
CA PRO A 173 -8.24 8.24 14.76
C PRO A 173 -8.05 8.91 16.13
N LEU A 174 -6.86 8.82 16.72
CA LEU A 174 -6.55 9.40 18.04
C LEU A 174 -6.26 10.90 17.98
N SER A 175 -6.06 11.48 16.79
CA SER A 175 -5.99 12.94 16.65
C SER A 175 -7.37 13.62 16.79
N HIS A 176 -8.44 12.83 16.82
CA HIS A 176 -9.81 13.30 16.99
C HIS A 176 -10.33 12.99 18.40
N THR A 177 -11.26 13.81 18.88
CA THR A 177 -11.95 13.58 20.15
C THR A 177 -12.79 12.31 20.05
N SER A 178 -12.78 11.51 21.13
CA SER A 178 -13.67 10.35 21.22
C SER A 178 -15.13 10.79 21.11
N PRO A 179 -15.95 10.18 20.23
CA PRO A 179 -17.36 10.52 20.08
C PRO A 179 -18.13 10.50 21.38
N LEU A 180 -17.86 9.52 22.25
CA LEU A 180 -18.56 9.40 23.53
C LEU A 180 -18.29 10.57 24.48
N ALA A 181 -17.11 11.22 24.38
CA ALA A 181 -16.84 12.43 25.15
C ALA A 181 -17.72 13.62 24.69
N GLY A 182 -18.21 13.59 23.45
CA GLY A 182 -19.18 14.53 22.89
C GLY A 182 -20.64 14.20 23.22
N PHE A 183 -20.94 13.16 24.00
CA PHE A 183 -22.32 12.72 24.26
C PHE A 183 -23.26 13.84 24.72
N ARG A 184 -22.80 14.66 25.68
CA ARG A 184 -23.59 15.79 26.23
C ARG A 184 -23.73 16.98 25.28
N GLU A 185 -22.97 17.03 24.20
CA GLU A 185 -23.20 18.02 23.15
C GLU A 185 -24.58 17.84 22.52
N TYR A 186 -24.99 16.59 22.28
CA TYR A 186 -26.28 16.27 21.70
C TYR A 186 -27.39 16.24 22.74
N SER A 187 -27.21 15.53 23.86
CA SER A 187 -28.27 15.38 24.86
C SER A 187 -28.58 16.65 25.65
N LYS A 188 -27.58 17.52 25.89
CA LYS A 188 -27.74 18.72 26.74
C LYS A 188 -27.72 20.04 25.98
N LEU A 189 -26.87 20.18 24.96
CA LEU A 189 -26.71 21.47 24.26
C LEU A 189 -27.59 21.58 23.01
N ARG A 190 -27.86 20.47 22.32
CA ARG A 190 -28.60 20.44 21.07
C ARG A 190 -29.71 19.37 21.02
N PRO A 191 -30.56 19.23 22.05
CA PRO A 191 -31.56 18.14 22.09
C PRO A 191 -32.59 18.26 20.96
N ASP A 192 -33.03 19.48 20.64
CA ASP A 192 -34.09 19.71 19.66
C ASP A 192 -33.59 19.78 18.19
N SER A 193 -32.28 19.85 17.97
CA SER A 193 -31.68 19.95 16.64
C SER A 193 -31.86 18.66 15.85
N THR A 194 -32.44 18.75 14.65
CA THR A 194 -32.46 17.64 13.68
C THR A 194 -31.08 17.52 13.02
N LEU A 195 -30.38 16.43 13.30
CA LEU A 195 -29.00 16.20 12.89
C LEU A 195 -28.91 15.63 11.47
N PHE A 196 -29.78 14.65 11.18
CA PHE A 196 -29.87 14.01 9.87
C PHE A 196 -31.21 13.29 9.72
N ASP A 197 -31.61 13.07 8.47
CA ASP A 197 -32.80 12.29 8.11
C ASP A 197 -32.36 10.90 7.66
N VAL A 198 -33.04 9.86 8.13
CA VAL A 198 -32.74 8.47 7.78
C VAL A 198 -33.96 7.78 7.20
N SER A 199 -33.81 7.22 6.01
CA SER A 199 -34.84 6.41 5.35
C SER A 199 -34.51 4.93 5.42
N GLY A 200 -35.54 4.09 5.58
CA GLY A 200 -35.39 2.62 5.67
C GLY A 200 -35.18 2.05 7.08
N LEU A 201 -35.38 2.85 8.13
CA LEU A 201 -35.37 2.37 9.52
C LEU A 201 -36.63 1.55 9.85
N GLU A 202 -36.46 0.54 10.70
CA GLU A 202 -37.53 -0.26 11.29
C GLU A 202 -37.54 -0.14 12.81
N GLY A 203 -38.70 -0.41 13.44
CA GLY A 203 -38.88 -0.29 14.89
C GLY A 203 -37.81 -1.02 15.70
N GLY A 204 -37.11 -0.30 16.57
CA GLY A 204 -36.02 -0.83 17.40
C GLY A 204 -34.62 -0.70 16.80
N ASP A 205 -34.50 -0.17 15.57
CA ASP A 205 -33.20 0.11 14.96
C ASP A 205 -32.42 1.19 15.70
N ARG A 206 -31.10 1.03 15.67
CA ARG A 206 -30.14 2.01 16.20
C ARG A 206 -29.24 2.49 15.09
N VAL A 207 -29.14 3.81 14.98
CA VAL A 207 -28.19 4.46 14.08
C VAL A 207 -26.86 4.59 14.81
N ARG A 208 -25.92 3.71 14.49
CA ARG A 208 -24.57 3.71 15.04
C ARG A 208 -23.76 4.88 14.46
N LEU A 209 -23.13 5.64 15.35
CA LEU A 209 -22.17 6.68 15.00
C LEU A 209 -20.73 6.17 15.09
N ALA A 210 -20.38 5.56 16.22
CA ALA A 210 -19.03 5.05 16.47
C ALA A 210 -19.03 3.87 17.45
N THR A 211 -18.10 2.95 17.23
CA THR A 211 -17.82 1.79 18.09
C THR A 211 -16.48 2.00 18.79
N LEU A 212 -16.47 1.85 20.11
CA LEU A 212 -15.34 2.15 20.98
C LEU A 212 -14.86 0.87 21.66
N GLU A 213 -13.70 0.39 21.23
CA GLU A 213 -13.13 -0.90 21.64
C GLU A 213 -12.00 -0.79 22.67
N SER A 214 -11.37 0.38 22.77
CA SER A 214 -10.26 0.64 23.70
C SER A 214 -10.68 1.55 24.84
N TYR A 215 -10.15 1.31 26.03
CA TYR A 215 -10.39 2.14 27.21
C TYR A 215 -9.07 2.48 27.90
N SER A 216 -8.73 3.77 27.91
CA SER A 216 -7.47 4.27 28.48
C SER A 216 -7.51 4.48 30.00
N GLY A 217 -8.67 4.30 30.62
CA GLY A 217 -8.92 4.70 32.00
C GLY A 217 -9.37 6.17 32.14
N LYS A 218 -9.20 6.97 31.10
CA LYS A 218 -9.72 8.35 31.02
C LYS A 218 -10.90 8.45 30.08
N SER A 219 -10.84 7.74 28.95
CA SER A 219 -11.90 7.71 27.96
C SER A 219 -11.93 6.40 27.17
N TRP A 220 -13.12 6.07 26.66
CA TRP A 220 -13.32 5.10 25.59
C TRP A 220 -12.83 5.68 24.28
N GLN A 221 -12.20 4.87 23.45
CA GLN A 221 -11.55 5.27 22.20
C GLN A 221 -11.83 4.22 21.12
N ILE A 222 -11.83 4.70 19.87
CA ILE A 222 -12.11 3.88 18.69
C ILE A 222 -10.93 2.98 18.34
N ALA A 223 -9.71 3.41 18.65
CA ALA A 223 -8.49 2.65 18.50
C ALA A 223 -7.61 2.77 19.75
N ASP A 224 -6.65 1.86 19.92
CA ASP A 224 -5.66 1.93 20.98
C ASP A 224 -4.30 2.34 20.38
N PRO A 225 -3.63 3.41 20.88
CA PRO A 225 -2.30 3.79 20.42
C PRO A 225 -1.22 2.73 20.62
N ALA A 226 -1.39 1.83 21.60
CA ALA A 226 -0.41 0.81 21.97
C ALA A 226 -0.73 -0.58 21.40
N ALA A 227 -1.94 -0.78 20.86
CA ALA A 227 -2.33 -2.08 20.34
C ALA A 227 -1.99 -2.24 18.86
N THR A 228 -1.69 -3.47 18.44
CA THR A 228 -1.45 -3.77 17.03
C THR A 228 -2.69 -3.44 16.19
N LEU A 229 -2.51 -2.99 14.94
CA LEU A 229 -3.63 -2.72 14.01
C LEU A 229 -4.64 -3.89 13.90
N ALA A 230 -4.22 -5.12 14.23
CA ALA A 230 -5.06 -6.30 14.31
C ALA A 230 -6.16 -6.25 15.39
N SER A 231 -5.92 -5.60 16.54
CA SER A 231 -6.79 -5.68 17.72
C SER A 231 -7.86 -4.58 17.82
N THR A 232 -7.83 -3.54 16.99
CA THR A 232 -8.89 -2.51 16.91
C THR A 232 -9.34 -2.20 15.48
N GLY A 233 -8.69 -2.82 14.49
CA GLY A 233 -8.90 -2.51 13.08
C GLY A 233 -8.31 -1.16 12.67
N SER A 234 -8.24 -0.92 11.36
CA SER A 234 -7.68 0.30 10.78
C SER A 234 -8.70 0.99 9.86
N TYR A 235 -8.77 2.31 9.92
CA TYR A 235 -9.57 3.11 9.01
C TYR A 235 -8.86 3.27 7.66
N ASN A 236 -9.18 2.38 6.73
CA ASN A 236 -8.55 2.36 5.40
C ASN A 236 -9.39 3.13 4.39
N LEU A 237 -8.73 3.75 3.41
CA LEU A 237 -9.42 4.31 2.25
C LEU A 237 -10.16 3.17 1.53
N SER A 238 -11.44 3.39 1.25
CA SER A 238 -12.32 2.43 0.59
C SER A 238 -13.07 3.13 -0.55
N GLY A 239 -13.29 2.44 -1.67
CA GLY A 239 -14.00 3.00 -2.82
C GLY A 239 -15.50 2.73 -2.79
N ARG A 240 -15.87 1.46 -2.65
CA ARG A 240 -17.21 0.95 -2.41
C ARG A 240 -17.03 -0.27 -1.52
N VAL A 241 -17.66 -0.24 -0.35
CA VAL A 241 -17.57 -1.33 0.66
C VAL A 241 -18.21 -2.59 0.05
N VAL A 242 -17.65 -3.78 0.29
CA VAL A 242 -18.26 -5.13 0.15
C VAL A 242 -17.44 -6.07 1.06
N PRO A 243 -18.07 -6.91 1.90
CA PRO A 243 -17.76 -7.02 3.33
C PRO A 243 -16.61 -7.96 3.70
N SER A 244 -16.09 -7.75 4.92
CA SER A 244 -15.55 -8.80 5.79
C SER A 244 -16.69 -9.74 6.21
N ASP A 245 -16.54 -11.06 6.05
CA ASP A 245 -17.51 -12.07 6.53
C ASP A 245 -17.73 -11.85 8.05
N PRO A 246 -18.83 -11.20 8.47
CA PRO A 246 -19.07 -11.02 9.88
C PRO A 246 -19.55 -12.38 10.43
N PRO A 247 -19.25 -12.73 11.68
CA PRO A 247 -19.72 -13.97 12.30
C PRO A 247 -21.22 -13.87 12.64
N LEU A 248 -22.05 -13.61 11.63
CA LEU A 248 -23.50 -13.55 11.71
C LEU A 248 -24.07 -14.85 11.15
N THR A 249 -24.97 -15.48 11.91
CA THR A 249 -25.65 -16.70 11.47
C THR A 249 -26.99 -16.40 10.82
N SER A 250 -27.62 -15.27 11.18
CA SER A 250 -28.83 -14.74 10.56
C SER A 250 -28.71 -13.24 10.38
N SER A 251 -28.91 -12.76 9.16
CA SER A 251 -28.89 -11.35 8.83
C SER A 251 -29.80 -11.05 7.65
N SER A 252 -30.44 -9.88 7.68
CA SER A 252 -31.22 -9.32 6.58
C SER A 252 -30.45 -8.19 5.91
N GLU A 253 -30.52 -8.14 4.57
CA GLU A 253 -29.95 -7.02 3.81
C GLU A 253 -30.97 -5.88 3.74
N ARG A 254 -30.57 -4.68 4.17
CA ARG A 254 -31.41 -3.49 4.18
C ARG A 254 -30.70 -2.32 3.50
N SER A 255 -31.47 -1.50 2.80
CA SER A 255 -30.98 -0.29 2.14
C SER A 255 -31.41 0.93 2.95
N ILE A 256 -30.43 1.66 3.45
CA ILE A 256 -30.60 2.83 4.31
C ILE A 256 -30.08 4.05 3.56
N GLU A 257 -30.85 5.12 3.56
CA GLU A 257 -30.41 6.41 3.01
C GLU A 257 -30.30 7.42 4.15
N VAL A 258 -29.18 8.15 4.19
CA VAL A 258 -28.93 9.18 5.21
C VAL A 258 -28.68 10.50 4.51
N THR A 259 -29.40 11.54 4.93
CA THR A 259 -29.22 12.91 4.47
C THR A 259 -28.85 13.82 5.65
N ILE A 260 -27.70 14.47 5.55
CA ILE A 260 -27.15 15.31 6.63
C ILE A 260 -27.85 16.66 6.69
N ARG A 261 -28.24 17.05 7.91
CA ARG A 261 -28.81 18.36 8.26
C ARG A 261 -27.80 19.15 9.10
N ASP A 262 -28.00 19.25 10.40
CA ASP A 262 -27.16 20.04 11.33
C ASP A 262 -25.97 19.25 11.92
N TYR A 263 -25.70 18.04 11.41
CA TYR A 263 -24.55 17.24 11.82
C TYR A 263 -23.27 17.62 11.07
N SER A 264 -22.18 17.85 11.80
CA SER A 264 -20.94 18.43 11.26
C SER A 264 -19.65 17.71 11.67
N ASP A 265 -19.73 16.43 12.04
CA ASP A 265 -18.57 15.63 12.49
C ASP A 265 -18.10 14.66 11.38
N ILE A 266 -17.01 13.94 11.60
CA ILE A 266 -16.35 13.08 10.61
C ILE A 266 -17.01 11.71 10.48
N TRP A 267 -17.71 11.23 11.52
CA TRP A 267 -18.27 9.88 11.55
C TRP A 267 -19.50 9.77 10.68
N LEU A 268 -19.64 8.65 9.95
CA LEU A 268 -20.82 8.35 9.15
C LEU A 268 -21.83 7.54 9.97
N PRO A 269 -23.01 8.12 10.28
CA PRO A 269 -24.14 7.36 10.79
C PRO A 269 -24.45 6.14 9.91
N SER A 270 -24.60 4.97 10.52
CA SER A 270 -24.87 3.71 9.84
C SER A 270 -25.76 2.78 10.67
N VAL A 271 -26.41 1.82 10.02
CA VAL A 271 -27.21 0.77 10.68
C VAL A 271 -26.62 -0.57 10.29
N GLY A 272 -26.49 -1.49 11.24
CA GLY A 272 -25.89 -2.80 11.00
C GLY A 272 -24.42 -2.72 10.56
N ILE A 273 -24.01 -3.63 9.69
CA ILE A 273 -22.68 -3.67 9.08
C ILE A 273 -22.82 -3.28 7.61
N PRO A 274 -22.28 -2.13 7.18
CA PRO A 274 -22.33 -1.71 5.79
C PRO A 274 -21.70 -2.74 4.84
N SER A 275 -22.47 -3.21 3.86
CA SER A 275 -22.04 -4.05 2.74
C SER A 275 -21.79 -3.27 1.46
N ASP A 276 -22.38 -2.09 1.26
CA ASP A 276 -22.02 -1.11 0.21
C ASP A 276 -22.29 0.31 0.73
N VAL A 277 -21.46 1.26 0.32
CA VAL A 277 -21.64 2.68 0.67
C VAL A 277 -21.48 3.50 -0.61
N ASN A 278 -22.59 4.12 -1.02
CA ASN A 278 -22.68 4.96 -2.20
C ASN A 278 -22.78 6.43 -1.81
N LEU A 279 -21.68 7.16 -1.99
CA LEU A 279 -21.55 8.59 -1.71
C LEU A 279 -22.06 9.42 -2.90
N ALA A 280 -23.38 9.56 -3.01
CA ALA A 280 -24.03 10.05 -4.23
C ALA A 280 -24.50 11.52 -4.18
N GLY A 281 -24.72 12.10 -3.00
CA GLY A 281 -25.33 13.43 -2.87
C GLY A 281 -24.49 14.48 -2.15
N GLY A 282 -24.84 15.74 -2.39
CA GLY A 282 -24.15 16.91 -1.83
C GLY A 282 -22.72 17.07 -2.36
N SER A 283 -21.78 17.32 -1.45
CA SER A 283 -20.35 17.51 -1.75
C SER A 283 -19.54 16.22 -1.72
N LEU A 284 -20.15 15.10 -1.30
CA LEU A 284 -19.48 13.82 -1.12
C LEU A 284 -18.93 13.19 -2.42
N PRO A 285 -19.58 13.28 -3.60
CA PRO A 285 -19.04 12.68 -4.82
C PRO A 285 -17.63 13.19 -5.16
N ASP A 286 -17.41 14.50 -5.02
CA ASP A 286 -16.11 15.16 -5.27
C ASP A 286 -15.07 14.85 -4.19
N ARG A 287 -15.52 14.41 -3.01
CA ARG A 287 -14.71 14.12 -1.81
C ARG A 287 -14.69 12.64 -1.45
N SER A 288 -15.05 11.77 -2.40
CA SER A 288 -15.07 10.31 -2.21
C SER A 288 -13.69 9.75 -1.81
N GLY A 289 -12.60 10.43 -2.16
CA GLY A 289 -11.23 10.11 -1.71
C GLY A 289 -10.96 10.33 -0.21
N ASP A 290 -11.88 10.95 0.52
CA ASP A 290 -11.74 11.23 1.96
C ASP A 290 -12.42 10.19 2.84
N PHE A 291 -13.17 9.25 2.23
CA PHE A 291 -13.87 8.19 2.92
C PHE A 291 -12.90 7.17 3.50
N ARG A 292 -13.11 6.77 4.76
CA ARG A 292 -12.39 5.70 5.42
C ARG A 292 -13.38 4.75 6.07
N TYR A 293 -13.05 3.46 6.08
CA TYR A 293 -13.89 2.42 6.64
C TYR A 293 -13.07 1.46 7.51
N ASN A 294 -13.60 1.10 8.67
CA ASN A 294 -13.06 0.07 9.55
C ASN A 294 -13.93 -1.18 9.43
N ALA A 295 -13.40 -2.22 8.76
CA ALA A 295 -14.12 -3.46 8.50
C ALA A 295 -14.40 -4.29 9.76
N ARG A 296 -13.57 -4.17 10.81
CA ARG A 296 -13.76 -4.90 12.08
C ARG A 296 -14.95 -4.34 12.87
N THR A 297 -15.09 -3.02 12.91
CA THR A 297 -16.13 -2.36 13.70
C THR A 297 -17.38 -1.98 12.89
N GLY A 298 -17.28 -1.99 11.56
CA GLY A 298 -18.34 -1.54 10.65
C GLY A 298 -18.47 -0.01 10.56
N GLY A 299 -17.55 0.75 11.15
CA GLY A 299 -17.61 2.22 11.20
C GLY A 299 -17.01 2.89 9.97
N GLY A 300 -17.74 3.86 9.40
CA GLY A 300 -17.27 4.73 8.32
C GLY A 300 -17.00 6.17 8.80
N LEU A 301 -16.10 6.88 8.10
CA LEU A 301 -15.86 8.31 8.33
C LEU A 301 -15.44 9.03 7.04
N ILE A 302 -15.58 10.36 7.03
CA ILE A 302 -15.06 11.26 6.00
C ILE A 302 -14.08 12.21 6.68
N THR A 303 -12.79 12.10 6.33
CA THR A 303 -11.70 12.86 6.99
C THR A 303 -11.84 14.38 6.90
N SER A 304 -12.56 14.88 5.90
CA SER A 304 -12.84 16.30 5.70
C SER A 304 -14.16 16.78 6.35
N GLY A 305 -14.88 15.90 7.07
CA GLY A 305 -16.12 16.18 7.80
C GLY A 305 -17.39 16.14 6.94
N LEU A 306 -18.52 15.75 7.53
CA LEU A 306 -19.83 15.83 6.89
C LEU A 306 -20.37 17.27 6.92
N ARG A 307 -21.18 17.63 5.91
CA ARG A 307 -21.78 18.97 5.76
C ARG A 307 -23.27 18.86 5.47
N GLU A 308 -24.00 19.92 5.79
CA GLU A 308 -25.41 20.03 5.44
C GLU A 308 -25.64 19.77 3.93
N GLY A 309 -26.60 18.90 3.63
CA GLY A 309 -26.94 18.51 2.26
C GLY A 309 -26.10 17.37 1.68
N ASP A 310 -25.06 16.91 2.37
CA ASP A 310 -24.38 15.65 2.03
C ASP A 310 -25.37 14.48 2.20
N SER A 311 -25.45 13.58 1.22
CA SER A 311 -26.29 12.37 1.32
C SER A 311 -25.61 11.13 0.75
N TYR A 312 -25.91 10.00 1.36
CA TYR A 312 -25.31 8.72 1.00
C TYR A 312 -26.29 7.57 1.24
N GLN A 313 -26.11 6.51 0.46
CA GLN A 313 -26.89 5.28 0.57
C GLN A 313 -26.00 4.14 1.06
N ILE A 314 -26.48 3.39 2.04
CA ILE A 314 -25.81 2.24 2.61
C ILE A 314 -26.67 1.00 2.32
N SER A 315 -26.09 0.00 1.67
CA SER A 315 -26.58 -1.37 1.80
C SER A 315 -25.92 -1.97 3.03
N ALA A 316 -26.70 -2.50 3.97
CA ALA A 316 -26.19 -3.02 5.23
C ALA A 316 -26.73 -4.43 5.52
N LEU A 317 -25.87 -5.26 6.10
CA LEU A 317 -26.26 -6.50 6.75
C LEU A 317 -26.66 -6.19 8.18
N VAL A 318 -27.92 -6.43 8.51
CA VAL A 318 -28.45 -6.21 9.85
C VAL A 318 -28.71 -7.57 10.48
N GLN A 319 -28.13 -7.76 11.66
CA GLN A 319 -28.32 -8.96 12.47
C GLN A 319 -29.77 -9.07 12.92
N ASP A 320 -30.35 -10.27 12.74
CA ASP A 320 -31.68 -10.54 13.27
C ASP A 320 -31.61 -10.73 14.80
N LEU A 321 -32.56 -10.15 15.53
CA LEU A 321 -32.57 -10.24 16.99
C LEU A 321 -32.83 -11.69 17.44
N PRO A 322 -32.02 -12.23 18.37
CA PRO A 322 -32.23 -13.58 18.89
C PRO A 322 -33.54 -13.66 19.68
N ILE A 323 -34.21 -14.82 19.57
CA ILE A 323 -35.43 -15.12 20.32
C ILE A 323 -35.06 -15.41 21.79
N GLU A 324 -35.97 -15.08 22.70
CA GLU A 324 -35.81 -15.32 24.14
C GLU A 324 -35.37 -16.76 24.45
N GLY A 325 -34.37 -16.91 25.33
CA GLY A 325 -33.81 -18.20 25.75
C GLY A 325 -32.72 -18.79 24.82
N GLN A 326 -32.51 -18.25 23.62
CA GLN A 326 -31.46 -18.76 22.71
C GLN A 326 -30.04 -18.41 23.18
N LEU A 327 -29.88 -17.31 23.90
CA LEU A 327 -28.58 -16.83 24.40
C LEU A 327 -28.19 -17.41 25.76
N ASP A 328 -29.13 -18.03 26.49
CA ASP A 328 -28.92 -18.49 27.87
C ASP A 328 -27.75 -19.48 28.01
N ASN A 329 -27.43 -20.23 26.95
CA ASN A 329 -26.31 -21.17 26.92
C ASN A 329 -25.28 -20.82 25.84
N ALA A 330 -25.35 -19.63 25.24
CA ALA A 330 -24.42 -19.20 24.20
C ALA A 330 -23.04 -18.87 24.81
N ALA A 331 -21.99 -19.34 24.16
CA ALA A 331 -20.63 -18.97 24.52
C ALA A 331 -20.30 -17.57 23.99
N VAL A 332 -19.50 -16.81 24.73
CA VAL A 332 -18.93 -15.55 24.26
C VAL A 332 -17.79 -15.87 23.30
N LEU A 333 -17.74 -15.17 22.17
CA LEU A 333 -16.68 -15.35 21.17
C LEU A 333 -15.34 -14.85 21.74
N ASP A 334 -14.31 -15.69 21.72
CA ASP A 334 -12.96 -15.30 22.13
C ASP A 334 -12.32 -14.43 21.04
N LEU A 335 -12.11 -13.15 21.35
CA LEU A 335 -11.54 -12.16 20.45
C LEU A 335 -10.36 -11.47 21.13
N ASP A 336 -9.26 -11.30 20.39
CA ASP A 336 -8.15 -10.49 20.86
C ASP A 336 -8.56 -9.02 20.94
N TYR A 337 -8.42 -8.46 22.14
CA TYR A 337 -8.97 -7.16 22.52
C TYR A 337 -7.99 -6.40 23.42
N PRO A 338 -7.94 -5.06 23.33
CA PRO A 338 -7.05 -4.25 24.16
C PRO A 338 -7.20 -4.53 25.66
N ALA A 339 -6.06 -4.56 26.35
CA ALA A 339 -6.01 -4.77 27.80
C ALA A 339 -6.63 -3.59 28.54
N MET A 340 -7.35 -3.88 29.62
CA MET A 340 -7.93 -2.87 30.49
C MET A 340 -6.93 -2.36 31.53
N PRO A 341 -6.94 -1.06 31.87
CA PRO A 341 -6.22 -0.55 33.03
C PRO A 341 -6.80 -1.10 34.33
N SER A 342 -6.08 -0.90 35.45
CA SER A 342 -6.58 -1.26 36.78
C SER A 342 -7.84 -0.46 37.12
N VAL A 343 -8.90 -1.17 37.50
CA VAL A 343 -10.24 -0.63 37.76
C VAL A 343 -10.45 -0.44 39.28
N PRO A 344 -11.21 0.59 39.72
CA PRO A 344 -11.56 0.80 41.13
C PRO A 344 -12.19 -0.43 41.79
N ALA A 345 -11.77 -0.73 43.03
CA ALA A 345 -12.25 -1.88 43.79
C ALA A 345 -13.78 -1.89 43.98
N ALA A 346 -14.38 -0.71 44.24
CA ALA A 346 -15.83 -0.58 44.42
C ALA A 346 -16.63 -1.09 43.21
N LEU A 347 -16.12 -0.88 41.98
CA LEU A 347 -16.78 -1.34 40.76
C LEU A 347 -16.68 -2.87 40.62
N VAL A 348 -15.52 -3.45 40.95
CA VAL A 348 -15.29 -4.90 40.95
C VAL A 348 -16.13 -5.61 42.01
N GLU A 349 -16.23 -5.04 43.22
CA GLU A 349 -17.05 -5.59 44.30
C GLU A 349 -18.55 -5.58 43.94
N ARG A 350 -19.06 -4.48 43.37
CA ARG A 350 -20.44 -4.40 42.88
C ARG A 350 -20.69 -5.42 41.77
N MET A 351 -19.81 -5.50 40.78
CA MET A 351 -19.89 -6.50 39.71
C MET A 351 -19.98 -7.92 40.25
N GLN A 352 -19.10 -8.30 41.19
CA GLN A 352 -19.12 -9.63 41.81
C GLN A 352 -20.43 -9.91 42.55
N SER A 353 -21.03 -8.89 43.18
CA SER A 353 -22.33 -9.03 43.83
C SER A 353 -23.48 -9.21 42.84
N TYR A 354 -23.43 -8.55 41.68
CA TYR A 354 -24.47 -8.63 40.64
C TYR A 354 -24.50 -9.99 39.96
N VAL A 355 -23.33 -10.58 39.71
CA VAL A 355 -23.22 -11.89 39.04
C VAL A 355 -23.28 -13.08 40.00
N ALA A 356 -23.48 -12.83 41.30
CA ALA A 356 -23.47 -13.87 42.31
C ALA A 356 -24.57 -14.92 42.06
N GLY A 357 -24.16 -16.15 41.75
CA GLY A 357 -25.08 -17.26 41.49
C GLY A 357 -25.32 -17.55 39.99
N GLU A 358 -24.85 -16.68 39.10
CA GLU A 358 -24.99 -16.87 37.65
C GLU A 358 -23.75 -17.55 37.04
N THR A 359 -23.96 -18.61 36.25
CA THR A 359 -22.88 -19.35 35.58
C THR A 359 -22.80 -19.13 34.08
N SER A 360 -23.91 -18.70 33.45
CA SER A 360 -23.93 -18.42 32.02
C SER A 360 -23.39 -17.02 31.73
N PRO A 361 -22.51 -16.83 30.73
CA PRO A 361 -22.02 -15.50 30.34
C PRO A 361 -23.13 -14.51 30.01
N TYR A 362 -24.18 -14.95 29.30
CA TYR A 362 -25.31 -14.10 28.97
C TYR A 362 -26.10 -13.69 30.22
N LEU A 363 -26.37 -14.64 31.12
CA LEU A 363 -27.10 -14.34 32.37
C LEU A 363 -26.29 -13.44 33.31
N GLN A 364 -24.96 -13.59 33.35
CA GLN A 364 -24.09 -12.68 34.08
C GLN A 364 -24.19 -11.24 33.55
N LEU A 365 -24.20 -11.07 32.22
CA LEU A 365 -24.35 -9.75 31.60
C LEU A 365 -25.74 -9.15 31.83
N LYS A 366 -26.81 -9.95 31.70
CA LYS A 366 -28.18 -9.52 32.02
C LYS A 366 -28.35 -9.19 33.51
N ALA A 367 -27.69 -9.92 34.41
CA ALA A 367 -27.71 -9.61 35.84
C ALA A 367 -27.06 -8.26 36.13
N ILE A 368 -25.94 -7.95 35.49
CA ILE A 368 -25.30 -6.62 35.57
C ILE A 368 -26.23 -5.54 35.04
N GLU A 369 -26.78 -5.72 33.84
CA GLU A 369 -27.70 -4.76 33.21
C GLU A 369 -28.91 -4.48 34.12
N ASN A 370 -29.59 -5.53 34.58
CA ASN A 370 -30.76 -5.40 35.45
C ASN A 370 -30.41 -4.74 36.79
N ALA A 371 -29.24 -5.03 37.37
CA ALA A 371 -28.81 -4.41 38.62
C ALA A 371 -28.52 -2.92 38.46
N LEU A 372 -27.87 -2.52 37.36
CA LEU A 372 -27.62 -1.10 37.05
C LEU A 372 -28.92 -0.34 36.82
N ILE A 373 -29.90 -0.95 36.14
CA ILE A 373 -31.24 -0.39 35.95
C ILE A 373 -31.97 -0.26 37.29
N ALA A 374 -31.90 -1.28 38.15
CA ALA A 374 -32.65 -1.32 39.41
C ALA A 374 -32.09 -0.36 40.48
N GLU A 375 -30.77 -0.18 40.53
CA GLU A 375 -30.10 0.68 41.52
C GLU A 375 -29.90 2.12 41.04
N GLY A 376 -30.12 2.37 39.75
CA GLY A 376 -29.76 3.60 39.08
C GLY A 376 -30.90 4.58 38.86
N PHE A 377 -30.49 5.83 38.67
CA PHE A 377 -31.33 6.96 38.29
C PHE A 377 -30.70 7.71 37.12
N PHE A 378 -31.57 8.19 36.24
CA PHE A 378 -31.22 8.91 35.02
C PHE A 378 -31.05 10.41 35.28
N SER A 379 -29.91 10.97 34.85
CA SER A 379 -29.64 12.41 34.87
C SER A 379 -28.50 12.78 33.93
N HIS A 380 -28.77 13.76 33.05
CA HIS A 380 -27.78 14.42 32.19
C HIS A 380 -27.00 15.52 32.93
N GLY A 381 -27.34 15.81 34.18
CA GLY A 381 -26.79 16.93 34.95
C GLY A 381 -27.21 18.28 34.38
N THR A 382 -28.43 18.41 33.86
CA THR A 382 -29.04 19.69 33.50
C THR A 382 -29.70 20.34 34.73
N ALA A 383 -30.05 21.63 34.63
CA ALA A 383 -30.73 22.33 35.71
C ALA A 383 -32.18 21.85 35.95
N SER A 384 -32.77 21.18 34.96
CA SER A 384 -34.11 20.57 35.04
C SER A 384 -34.11 19.17 35.64
N ASP A 385 -32.94 18.53 35.76
CA ASP A 385 -32.85 17.17 36.30
C ASP A 385 -33.02 17.17 37.82
N SER A 386 -33.61 16.12 38.35
CA SER A 386 -33.89 15.97 39.79
C SER A 386 -32.62 15.88 40.65
N ALA A 387 -31.53 15.38 40.07
CA ALA A 387 -30.25 15.17 40.74
C ALA A 387 -29.09 15.57 39.83
N PRO A 388 -28.01 16.17 40.38
CA PRO A 388 -26.83 16.51 39.60
C PRO A 388 -26.07 15.25 39.18
N SER A 389 -25.56 15.25 37.94
CA SER A 389 -24.68 14.20 37.41
C SER A 389 -23.42 14.82 36.78
N ARG A 390 -22.24 14.43 37.26
CA ARG A 390 -20.96 14.86 36.65
C ARG A 390 -20.76 14.16 35.30
N ALA A 391 -20.27 14.91 34.32
CA ALA A 391 -19.97 14.40 32.97
C ALA A 391 -18.71 13.53 32.95
N GLY A 392 -18.56 12.74 31.88
CA GLY A 392 -17.37 11.94 31.61
C GLY A 392 -17.53 10.47 31.99
N HIS A 393 -16.57 9.68 31.55
CA HIS A 393 -16.54 8.22 31.76
C HIS A 393 -15.14 7.71 32.14
N GLY A 394 -14.30 8.58 32.69
CA GLY A 394 -13.02 8.19 33.28
C GLY A 394 -13.18 7.35 34.54
N LEU A 395 -12.13 6.65 34.94
CA LEU A 395 -12.15 5.80 36.13
C LEU A 395 -12.43 6.58 37.42
N ASP A 396 -12.02 7.86 37.49
CA ASP A 396 -12.38 8.77 38.57
C ASP A 396 -13.89 8.98 38.66
N ARG A 397 -14.55 9.11 37.51
CA ARG A 397 -16.01 9.27 37.42
C ARG A 397 -16.75 7.97 37.68
N MET A 398 -16.21 6.84 37.24
CA MET A 398 -16.72 5.52 37.58
C MET A 398 -16.62 5.26 39.08
N GLN A 399 -15.49 5.56 39.72
CA GLN A 399 -15.33 5.45 41.16
C GLN A 399 -16.39 6.26 41.91
N GLU A 400 -16.55 7.54 41.55
CA GLU A 400 -17.58 8.40 42.13
C GLU A 400 -19.00 7.84 41.94
N LEU A 401 -19.32 7.31 40.74
CA LEU A 401 -20.64 6.73 40.45
C LEU A 401 -21.04 5.66 41.47
N PHE A 402 -20.09 4.78 41.82
CA PHE A 402 -20.33 3.64 42.72
C PHE A 402 -20.13 3.95 44.20
N GLU A 403 -19.49 5.08 44.54
CA GLU A 403 -19.39 5.61 45.91
C GLU A 403 -20.66 6.36 46.33
N LEU A 404 -21.43 6.88 45.37
CA LEU A 404 -22.73 7.49 45.64
C LEU A 404 -23.73 6.47 46.20
N ARG A 405 -24.61 6.96 47.09
CA ARG A 405 -25.70 6.15 47.66
C ARG A 405 -26.65 5.61 46.59
N TYR A 406 -26.89 6.42 45.56
CA TYR A 406 -27.70 6.08 44.39
C TYR A 406 -26.82 6.26 43.16
N LEU A 407 -26.89 5.35 42.20
CA LEU A 407 -26.17 5.53 40.94
C LEU A 407 -26.92 6.63 40.17
N VAL A 408 -26.26 7.73 39.85
CA VAL A 408 -26.87 8.85 39.11
C VAL A 408 -25.98 9.17 37.91
N GLY A 409 -26.53 9.03 36.71
CA GLY A 409 -25.80 9.13 35.46
C GLY A 409 -26.71 9.14 34.23
N ASP A 410 -26.10 9.31 33.06
CA ASP A 410 -26.72 9.16 31.75
C ASP A 410 -26.13 7.92 31.02
N GLN A 411 -26.56 7.70 29.79
CA GLN A 411 -26.13 6.56 28.96
C GLN A 411 -24.60 6.48 28.83
N GLU A 412 -23.90 7.62 28.82
CA GLU A 412 -22.44 7.68 28.76
C GLU A 412 -21.80 6.91 29.92
N GLN A 413 -22.32 7.12 31.13
CA GLN A 413 -21.77 6.52 32.35
C GLN A 413 -22.24 5.06 32.53
N TYR A 414 -23.51 4.75 32.30
CA TYR A 414 -24.01 3.39 32.47
C TYR A 414 -23.44 2.42 31.45
N ALA A 415 -23.37 2.80 30.16
CA ALA A 415 -22.75 1.96 29.13
C ALA A 415 -21.26 1.73 29.44
N SER A 416 -20.56 2.77 29.89
CA SER A 416 -19.16 2.65 30.31
C SER A 416 -18.98 1.71 31.50
N ALA A 417 -19.81 1.83 32.53
CA ALA A 417 -19.75 0.98 33.72
C ALA A 417 -19.97 -0.49 33.37
N MET A 418 -21.03 -0.79 32.62
CA MET A 418 -21.34 -2.16 32.20
C MET A 418 -20.24 -2.74 31.31
N ALA A 419 -19.71 -1.98 30.35
CA ALA A 419 -18.63 -2.45 29.49
C ALA A 419 -17.34 -2.74 30.29
N ILE A 420 -17.00 -1.90 31.28
CA ILE A 420 -15.86 -2.16 32.17
C ILE A 420 -16.09 -3.45 32.97
N MET A 421 -17.28 -3.66 33.53
CA MET A 421 -17.63 -4.87 34.27
C MET A 421 -17.53 -6.12 33.39
N ALA A 422 -18.08 -6.08 32.18
CA ALA A 422 -17.98 -7.17 31.21
C ALA A 422 -16.51 -7.53 30.90
N ARG A 423 -15.65 -6.52 30.68
CA ARG A 423 -14.21 -6.75 30.47
C ARG A 423 -13.51 -7.33 31.70
N GLN A 424 -13.92 -6.97 32.92
CA GLN A 424 -13.35 -7.54 34.15
C GLN A 424 -13.74 -9.01 34.34
N LEU A 425 -14.86 -9.47 33.78
CA LEU A 425 -15.23 -10.89 33.71
C LEU A 425 -14.48 -11.66 32.62
N GLY A 426 -13.69 -10.97 31.79
CA GLY A 426 -12.96 -11.56 30.67
C GLY A 426 -13.76 -11.64 29.36
N PHE A 427 -14.95 -11.03 29.28
CA PHE A 427 -15.74 -11.00 28.05
C PHE A 427 -15.31 -9.82 27.17
N PRO A 428 -15.08 -10.03 25.85
CA PRO A 428 -14.97 -8.93 24.91
C PRO A 428 -16.23 -8.06 24.93
N ALA A 429 -16.06 -6.76 25.13
CA ALA A 429 -17.16 -5.80 25.22
C ALA A 429 -16.76 -4.46 24.60
N ARG A 430 -17.67 -3.80 23.91
CA ARG A 430 -17.43 -2.48 23.31
C ARG A 430 -18.56 -1.54 23.62
N VAL A 431 -18.24 -0.26 23.77
CA VAL A 431 -19.26 0.79 23.92
C VAL A 431 -19.58 1.33 22.53
N VAL A 432 -20.85 1.45 22.20
CA VAL A 432 -21.29 2.04 20.95
C VAL A 432 -22.06 3.31 21.26
N MET A 433 -21.71 4.40 20.59
CA MET A 433 -22.47 5.64 20.60
C MET A 433 -23.23 5.77 19.30
N GLY A 434 -24.46 6.24 19.38
CA GLY A 434 -25.33 6.45 18.23
C GLY A 434 -26.61 7.17 18.61
N TYR A 435 -27.66 6.87 17.85
CA TYR A 435 -28.99 7.43 18.02
C TYR A 435 -30.04 6.32 17.94
N ALA A 436 -31.04 6.37 18.81
CA ALA A 436 -32.16 5.43 18.84
C ALA A 436 -33.48 6.24 18.81
N PRO A 437 -33.93 6.67 17.62
CA PRO A 437 -35.17 7.44 17.50
C PRO A 437 -36.37 6.57 17.90
N GLU A 438 -37.19 7.07 18.83
CA GLU A 438 -38.40 6.36 19.29
C GLU A 438 -39.51 6.36 18.22
N GLN A 439 -39.59 7.45 17.44
CA GLN A 439 -40.63 7.66 16.45
C GLN A 439 -40.08 7.41 15.04
N ILE A 440 -40.20 6.18 14.57
CA ILE A 440 -39.84 5.83 13.20
C ILE A 440 -41.03 6.09 12.29
N SER A 441 -40.81 6.90 11.26
CA SER A 441 -41.88 7.31 10.34
C SER A 441 -42.30 6.16 9.44
N ALA A 442 -43.61 5.88 9.41
CA ALA A 442 -44.20 4.90 8.50
C ALA A 442 -44.09 5.32 7.02
N ASP A 443 -43.91 6.61 6.76
CA ASP A 443 -43.83 7.21 5.41
C ASP A 443 -42.41 7.11 4.81
N GLY A 444 -41.47 6.50 5.55
CA GLY A 444 -40.18 6.05 5.03
C GLY A 444 -38.99 6.96 5.32
N THR A 445 -39.15 8.11 5.99
CA THR A 445 -38.03 8.98 6.41
C THR A 445 -38.22 9.44 7.85
N THR A 446 -37.24 9.16 8.70
CA THR A 446 -37.22 9.46 10.14
C THR A 446 -36.23 10.58 10.42
N GLU A 447 -36.70 11.64 11.07
CA GLU A 447 -35.83 12.72 11.56
C GLU A 447 -35.11 12.23 12.81
N VAL A 448 -33.77 12.29 12.82
CA VAL A 448 -32.96 11.94 13.99
C VAL A 448 -32.48 13.22 14.66
N ARG A 449 -32.87 13.40 15.92
CA ARG A 449 -32.59 14.58 16.73
C ARG A 449 -31.45 14.34 17.71
N GLY A 450 -30.87 15.42 18.24
CA GLY A 450 -29.86 15.33 19.30
C GLY A 450 -30.37 14.65 20.58
N SER A 451 -31.67 14.74 20.87
CA SER A 451 -32.33 14.04 21.98
C SER A 451 -32.33 12.53 21.84
N ASP A 452 -32.23 12.00 20.61
CA ASP A 452 -32.23 10.57 20.34
C ASP A 452 -30.86 9.92 20.60
N VAL A 453 -29.86 10.72 21.00
CA VAL A 453 -28.51 10.22 21.26
C VAL A 453 -28.53 9.19 22.38
N THR A 454 -27.85 8.07 22.17
CA THR A 454 -27.75 7.00 23.14
C THR A 454 -26.38 6.33 23.09
N ALA A 455 -26.05 5.62 24.15
CA ALA A 455 -24.87 4.77 24.23
C ALA A 455 -25.26 3.41 24.81
N TRP A 456 -24.76 2.34 24.21
CA TRP A 456 -25.06 0.96 24.61
C TRP A 456 -23.79 0.12 24.61
N VAL A 457 -23.89 -1.09 25.16
CA VAL A 457 -22.79 -2.07 25.19
C VAL A 457 -23.09 -3.18 24.21
N GLU A 458 -22.07 -3.64 23.49
CA GLU A 458 -22.18 -4.85 22.67
C GLU A 458 -21.17 -5.91 23.12
N VAL A 459 -21.60 -7.17 23.17
CA VAL A 459 -20.78 -8.34 23.48
C VAL A 459 -20.97 -9.40 22.39
N PRO A 460 -19.91 -10.05 21.87
CA PRO A 460 -20.02 -11.00 20.79
C PRO A 460 -20.32 -12.41 21.31
N PHE A 461 -21.35 -13.05 20.79
CA PHE A 461 -21.73 -14.43 21.10
C PHE A 461 -21.54 -15.35 19.90
N GLU A 462 -21.05 -16.56 20.16
CA GLU A 462 -20.86 -17.58 19.14
C GLU A 462 -22.20 -17.93 18.46
N GLY A 463 -22.24 -17.82 17.13
CA GLY A 463 -23.45 -18.06 16.36
C GLY A 463 -24.50 -16.94 16.41
N PHE A 464 -24.29 -15.86 17.16
CA PHE A 464 -25.25 -14.75 17.20
C PHE A 464 -24.65 -13.41 16.78
N GLY A 465 -23.33 -13.24 16.85
CA GLY A 465 -22.70 -11.97 16.55
C GLY A 465 -22.76 -11.02 17.75
N TRP A 466 -22.82 -9.72 17.49
CA TRP A 466 -22.77 -8.69 18.53
C TRP A 466 -24.16 -8.46 19.12
N VAL A 467 -24.35 -8.81 20.38
CA VAL A 467 -25.60 -8.62 21.13
C VAL A 467 -25.52 -7.32 21.93
N ALA A 468 -26.53 -6.46 21.79
CA ALA A 468 -26.63 -5.17 22.47
C ALA A 468 -27.25 -5.31 23.88
N PHE A 469 -26.75 -4.49 24.82
CA PHE A 469 -27.24 -4.36 26.19
C PHE A 469 -27.36 -2.88 26.55
N ASP A 470 -28.44 -2.52 27.26
CA ASP A 470 -28.80 -1.16 27.66
C ASP A 470 -28.88 -1.04 29.18
N PRO A 471 -27.76 -0.73 29.85
CA PRO A 471 -27.73 -0.64 31.31
C PRO A 471 -28.36 0.64 31.89
N THR A 472 -29.02 1.46 31.07
CA THR A 472 -29.49 2.78 31.50
C THR A 472 -30.90 2.69 32.11
N PRO A 473 -31.10 3.17 33.34
CA PRO A 473 -32.42 3.23 33.95
C PRO A 473 -33.31 4.30 33.32
N GLU A 474 -34.63 4.09 33.31
CA GLU A 474 -35.62 5.11 32.92
C GLU A 474 -35.98 6.04 34.09
N GLN A 475 -35.74 5.62 35.33
CA GLN A 475 -36.18 6.32 36.53
C GLN A 475 -35.39 7.62 36.75
N THR A 476 -36.07 8.76 36.76
CA THR A 476 -35.46 10.08 36.99
C THR A 476 -35.60 10.59 38.43
N ASP A 477 -36.62 10.15 39.19
CA ASP A 477 -36.90 10.69 40.52
C ASP A 477 -36.04 10.05 41.61
N VAL A 478 -34.93 10.72 41.97
CA VAL A 478 -34.07 10.29 43.09
C VAL A 478 -34.77 10.55 44.43
N PRO A 479 -34.83 9.56 45.34
CA PRO A 479 -35.42 9.77 46.67
C PRO A 479 -34.75 10.90 47.44
N VAL A 480 -35.48 11.99 47.67
CA VAL A 480 -35.02 13.11 48.49
C VAL A 480 -35.22 12.74 49.96
N ASN A 481 -34.14 12.64 50.73
CA ASN A 481 -34.27 12.54 52.18
C ASN A 481 -34.77 13.88 52.72
N THR A 482 -36.02 13.92 53.18
CA THR A 482 -36.56 14.95 54.08
C THR A 482 -35.96 14.81 55.48
N THR A 483 -34.63 14.83 55.60
CA THR A 483 -34.00 15.27 56.85
C THR A 483 -33.93 16.78 56.74
N THR A 484 -34.99 17.43 57.20
CA THR A 484 -35.05 18.88 57.37
C THR A 484 -34.03 19.26 58.44
N ASP A 485 -32.76 19.40 58.06
CA ASP A 485 -31.92 20.36 58.74
C ASP A 485 -32.22 21.69 58.05
N PRO A 486 -32.91 22.65 58.70
CA PRO A 486 -33.14 23.94 58.11
C PRO A 486 -31.78 24.61 57.92
N GLN A 487 -31.18 24.43 56.75
CA GLN A 487 -30.16 25.33 56.25
C GLN A 487 -30.85 26.68 56.09
N SER A 488 -30.80 27.47 57.17
CA SER A 488 -31.00 28.90 57.10
C SER A 488 -30.07 29.39 56.01
N LYS A 489 -30.61 29.69 54.82
CA LYS A 489 -29.88 30.49 53.84
C LYS A 489 -29.45 31.74 54.59
N PRO A 490 -28.15 31.94 54.92
CA PRO A 490 -27.74 33.22 55.44
C PRO A 490 -28.07 34.19 54.32
N LYS A 491 -28.94 35.17 54.59
CA LYS A 491 -29.06 36.31 53.67
C LYS A 491 -27.64 36.78 53.41
N ALA A 492 -27.23 36.77 52.15
CA ALA A 492 -25.94 37.31 51.75
C ALA A 492 -25.83 38.70 52.38
N GLN A 493 -24.90 38.87 53.32
CA GLN A 493 -24.53 40.21 53.72
C GLN A 493 -24.00 40.88 52.47
N VAL A 494 -24.69 41.96 52.08
CA VAL A 494 -24.18 42.90 51.08
C VAL A 494 -22.88 43.44 51.63
N ARG A 495 -21.75 42.83 51.25
CA ARG A 495 -20.49 43.53 51.27
C ARG A 495 -20.56 44.52 50.11
N GLN A 496 -20.42 45.80 50.43
CA GLN A 496 -20.18 46.81 49.40
C GLN A 496 -18.99 46.33 48.56
N PRO A 497 -19.07 46.46 47.22
CA PRO A 497 -17.93 46.12 46.37
C PRO A 497 -16.72 46.91 46.85
N PRO A 498 -15.54 46.29 47.01
CA PRO A 498 -14.31 47.06 47.21
C PRO A 498 -14.16 48.02 46.05
N GLN A 499 -13.80 49.28 46.33
CA GLN A 499 -13.48 50.24 45.29
C GLN A 499 -12.38 49.64 44.40
N THR A 500 -12.72 49.40 43.15
CA THR A 500 -11.78 49.08 42.09
C THR A 500 -10.82 50.28 41.99
N GLN A 501 -9.62 50.15 42.54
CA GLN A 501 -8.52 50.98 42.07
C GLN A 501 -8.21 50.47 40.67
N GLU A 502 -8.57 51.27 39.67
CA GLU A 502 -8.07 51.12 38.30
C GLU A 502 -6.56 51.04 38.36
N LYS A 503 -6.02 49.84 38.12
CA LYS A 503 -4.63 49.71 37.71
C LYS A 503 -4.54 50.39 36.34
N PRO A 504 -3.52 51.25 36.12
CA PRO A 504 -3.30 51.85 34.81
C PRO A 504 -3.23 50.74 33.77
N ASP A 505 -3.94 50.93 32.66
CA ASP A 505 -3.84 50.12 31.46
C ASP A 505 -2.36 49.94 31.10
N GLU A 506 -1.79 48.80 31.46
CA GLU A 506 -0.71 48.23 30.68
C GLU A 506 -1.37 47.81 29.38
N LEU A 507 -1.39 48.78 28.47
CA LEU A 507 -1.56 48.56 27.05
C LEU A 507 -0.68 47.36 26.69
N LEU A 508 -1.30 46.18 26.65
CA LEU A 508 -0.94 45.21 25.63
C LEU A 508 -1.16 45.98 24.35
N THR A 509 -0.08 46.59 23.88
CA THR A 509 0.10 46.92 22.49
C THR A 509 -0.54 45.77 21.75
N SER A 510 -1.63 46.07 21.06
CA SER A 510 -1.94 45.37 19.82
C SER A 510 -0.60 45.28 19.11
N ALA A 511 0.05 44.14 19.24
CA ALA A 511 0.84 43.65 18.15
C ALA A 511 -0.19 43.67 17.01
N ASP A 512 -0.15 44.75 16.24
CA ASP A 512 -0.31 44.68 14.81
C ASP A 512 0.64 43.56 14.34
N GLU A 513 0.27 42.31 14.61
CA GLU A 513 0.36 41.29 13.61
C GLU A 513 -0.68 41.72 12.57
N ARG A 514 -0.28 42.76 11.81
CA ARG A 514 -0.28 42.63 10.37
C ARG A 514 0.20 41.20 10.13
N ARG A 515 -0.76 40.30 9.93
CA ARG A 515 -0.67 39.38 8.83
C ARG A 515 -0.25 40.26 7.65
N GLN A 516 1.06 40.35 7.46
CA GLN A 516 1.58 40.12 6.14
C GLN A 516 0.81 38.87 5.70
N GLU A 517 -0.19 39.09 4.85
CA GLU A 517 -0.28 38.26 3.67
C GLU A 517 1.16 38.20 3.16
N GLU A 518 1.88 37.16 3.60
CA GLU A 518 2.86 36.55 2.73
C GLU A 518 2.03 36.18 1.51
N GLU A 519 1.99 37.11 0.54
CA GLU A 519 1.92 36.71 -0.85
C GLU A 519 2.87 35.51 -0.93
N PRO A 520 2.40 34.35 -1.41
CA PRO A 520 3.31 33.24 -1.61
C PRO A 520 4.46 33.83 -2.43
N ASP A 521 5.68 33.77 -1.88
CA ASP A 521 6.85 34.05 -2.68
C ASP A 521 6.64 33.24 -3.95
N ASP A 522 6.54 33.93 -5.09
CA ASP A 522 6.70 33.34 -6.41
C ASP A 522 8.18 32.87 -6.54
N GLU A 523 8.72 32.16 -5.53
CA GLU A 523 9.57 31.03 -5.82
C GLU A 523 8.72 30.17 -6.72
N GLU A 524 9.10 30.15 -7.99
CA GLU A 524 8.62 29.28 -9.06
C GLU A 524 8.72 27.81 -8.61
N THR A 525 7.88 27.44 -7.64
CA THR A 525 7.70 26.12 -7.09
C THR A 525 6.72 25.50 -8.04
N TRP A 526 7.30 24.79 -9.02
CA TRP A 526 6.56 24.04 -10.00
C TRP A 526 5.44 23.29 -9.26
N PRO A 527 4.16 23.50 -9.63
CA PRO A 527 3.06 22.94 -8.87
C PRO A 527 3.27 21.43 -8.75
N ALA A 528 2.94 20.82 -7.61
CA ALA A 528 3.33 19.45 -7.30
C ALA A 528 3.01 18.44 -8.42
N TRP A 529 1.97 18.71 -9.23
CA TRP A 529 1.67 17.94 -10.44
C TRP A 529 2.79 18.01 -11.50
N ALA A 530 3.43 19.16 -11.73
CA ALA A 530 4.51 19.34 -12.70
C ALA A 530 5.80 18.62 -12.26
N LEU A 531 6.11 18.59 -10.97
CA LEU A 531 7.22 17.80 -10.43
C LEU A 531 6.95 16.28 -10.55
N THR A 532 5.72 15.84 -10.23
CA THR A 532 5.33 14.42 -10.39
C THR A 532 5.30 13.99 -11.86
N LEU A 533 4.89 14.88 -12.77
CA LEU A 533 4.91 14.68 -14.22
C LEU A 533 6.35 14.65 -14.74
N GLY A 534 7.21 15.52 -14.22
CA GLY A 534 8.65 15.52 -14.48
C GLY A 534 9.31 14.21 -14.08
N ILE A 535 9.07 13.72 -12.86
CA ILE A 535 9.63 12.45 -12.36
C ILE A 535 9.09 11.25 -13.15
N SER A 536 7.78 11.19 -13.36
CA SER A 536 7.14 10.06 -14.07
C SER A 536 7.59 9.93 -15.52
N LEU A 537 8.00 11.04 -16.17
CA LEU A 537 8.59 11.03 -17.51
C LEU A 537 10.12 10.85 -17.47
N ALA A 538 10.81 11.48 -16.51
CA ALA A 538 12.26 11.47 -16.42
C ALA A 538 12.82 10.10 -16.03
N VAL A 539 12.17 9.36 -15.12
CA VAL A 539 12.63 8.02 -14.69
C VAL A 539 12.66 7.01 -15.84
N PRO A 540 11.58 6.77 -16.61
CA PRO A 540 11.63 5.86 -17.75
C PRO A 540 12.57 6.35 -18.86
N LEU A 541 12.64 7.67 -19.07
CA LEU A 541 13.57 8.25 -20.03
C LEU A 541 15.04 8.04 -19.59
N ALA A 542 15.36 8.20 -18.31
CA ALA A 542 16.69 7.95 -17.76
C ALA A 542 17.04 6.46 -17.82
N LEU A 543 16.10 5.57 -17.46
CA LEU A 543 16.26 4.12 -17.62
C LEU A 543 16.55 3.74 -19.07
N PHE A 544 16.00 4.47 -20.04
CA PHE A 544 16.30 4.28 -21.46
C PHE A 544 17.64 4.90 -21.89
N LEU A 545 17.92 6.15 -21.54
CA LEU A 545 19.07 6.92 -22.02
C LEU A 545 20.39 6.55 -21.34
N VAL A 546 20.39 6.29 -20.03
CA VAL A 546 21.61 6.04 -19.25
C VAL A 546 22.39 4.81 -19.77
N PRO A 547 21.77 3.66 -20.04
CA PRO A 547 22.48 2.52 -20.63
C PRO A 547 23.02 2.82 -22.05
N LEU A 548 22.28 3.59 -22.86
CA LEU A 548 22.73 3.97 -24.20
C LEU A 548 23.97 4.88 -24.13
N LEU A 549 23.95 5.83 -23.20
CA LEU A 549 25.06 6.75 -22.93
C LEU A 549 26.27 5.99 -22.34
N ALA A 550 26.03 5.02 -21.45
CA ALA A 550 27.08 4.16 -20.92
C ALA A 550 27.78 3.34 -22.02
N VAL A 551 27.04 2.74 -22.96
CA VAL A 551 27.64 2.05 -24.11
C VAL A 551 28.43 3.02 -24.98
N ALA A 552 27.87 4.20 -25.27
CA ALA A 552 28.56 5.21 -26.07
C ALA A 552 29.87 5.66 -25.40
N LEU A 553 29.86 5.88 -24.09
CA LEU A 553 31.03 6.26 -23.29
C LEU A 553 32.06 5.13 -23.23
N LEU A 554 31.63 3.87 -23.03
CA LEU A 554 32.52 2.71 -23.03
C LEU A 554 33.20 2.51 -24.39
N LYS A 555 32.46 2.69 -25.49
CA LYS A 555 33.02 2.66 -26.85
C LYS A 555 34.01 3.79 -27.06
N ARG A 556 33.66 5.02 -26.67
CA ARG A 556 34.54 6.19 -26.76
C ARG A 556 35.82 6.00 -25.95
N ARG A 557 35.71 5.51 -24.71
CA ARG A 557 36.84 5.21 -23.83
C ARG A 557 37.72 4.11 -24.40
N ARG A 558 37.14 3.01 -24.90
CA ARG A 558 37.88 1.91 -25.55
C ARG A 558 38.67 2.42 -26.75
N ARG A 559 38.04 3.22 -27.63
CA ARG A 559 38.68 3.81 -28.80
C ARG A 559 39.80 4.77 -28.39
N SER A 560 39.51 5.68 -27.45
CA SER A 560 40.48 6.67 -26.97
C SER A 560 41.72 6.02 -26.35
N ARG A 561 41.55 4.94 -25.60
CA ARG A 561 42.67 4.16 -25.05
C ARG A 561 43.53 3.57 -26.17
N ARG A 562 42.91 2.89 -27.15
CA ARG A 562 43.63 2.29 -28.30
C ARG A 562 44.33 3.31 -29.20
N LEU A 563 43.82 4.54 -29.25
CA LEU A 563 44.40 5.64 -30.03
C LEU A 563 45.59 6.30 -29.34
N ARG A 564 45.58 6.40 -27.99
CA ARG A 564 46.49 7.27 -27.23
C ARG A 564 47.48 6.52 -26.33
N GLU A 565 47.18 5.30 -25.91
CA GLU A 565 48.00 4.53 -24.99
C GLU A 565 48.82 3.46 -25.75
N GLY A 566 50.10 3.30 -25.38
CA GLY A 566 50.98 2.26 -25.93
C GLY A 566 51.98 2.75 -26.98
N SER A 567 52.85 1.86 -27.42
CA SER A 567 53.83 2.11 -28.48
C SER A 567 53.14 2.23 -29.86
N PRO A 568 53.80 2.84 -30.87
CA PRO A 568 53.20 3.04 -32.21
C PRO A 568 52.64 1.74 -32.84
N ASP A 569 53.33 0.62 -32.68
CA ASP A 569 52.89 -0.72 -33.11
C ASP A 569 51.63 -1.20 -32.38
N GLN A 570 51.49 -0.90 -31.08
CA GLN A 570 50.28 -1.22 -30.31
C GLN A 570 49.09 -0.37 -30.75
N ARG A 571 49.31 0.91 -31.07
CA ARG A 571 48.29 1.82 -31.61
C ARG A 571 47.83 1.37 -33.01
N ALA A 572 48.75 0.86 -33.84
CA ALA A 572 48.43 0.26 -35.13
C ALA A 572 47.61 -1.04 -35.00
N ALA A 573 48.00 -1.95 -34.11
CA ALA A 573 47.20 -3.12 -33.76
C ALA A 573 45.83 -2.75 -33.17
N GLY A 574 45.78 -1.60 -32.47
CA GLY A 574 44.58 -0.95 -31.95
C GLY A 574 43.56 -0.63 -33.05
N ALA A 575 44.00 -0.06 -34.18
CA ALA A 575 43.15 0.27 -35.32
C ALA A 575 42.44 -0.97 -35.90
N TRP A 576 43.19 -2.05 -36.13
CA TRP A 576 42.62 -3.34 -36.55
C TRP A 576 41.58 -3.88 -35.55
N SER A 577 41.93 -3.87 -34.25
CA SER A 577 41.05 -4.39 -33.21
C SER A 577 39.75 -3.58 -33.06
N ASP A 578 39.80 -2.26 -33.28
CA ASP A 578 38.62 -1.40 -33.26
C ASP A 578 37.75 -1.60 -34.51
N GLY A 579 38.35 -1.79 -35.69
CA GLY A 579 37.64 -2.17 -36.90
C GLY A 579 36.86 -3.48 -36.71
N ILE A 580 37.53 -4.56 -36.32
CA ILE A 580 36.89 -5.88 -36.13
C ILE A 580 35.80 -5.84 -35.04
N ASP A 581 36.01 -5.11 -33.94
CA ASP A 581 34.98 -4.94 -32.91
C ASP A 581 33.73 -4.27 -33.49
N ARG A 582 33.87 -3.23 -34.32
CA ARG A 582 32.74 -2.55 -34.95
C ARG A 582 32.04 -3.41 -36.00
N PHE A 583 32.76 -4.25 -36.74
CA PHE A 583 32.16 -5.27 -37.61
C PHE A 583 31.38 -6.33 -36.80
N ALA A 584 31.91 -6.76 -35.66
CA ALA A 584 31.21 -7.67 -34.75
C ALA A 584 29.93 -7.03 -34.17
N GLU A 585 29.97 -5.73 -33.87
CA GLU A 585 28.83 -4.92 -33.40
C GLU A 585 27.73 -4.79 -34.46
N LEU A 586 28.09 -4.68 -35.74
CA LEU A 586 27.15 -4.72 -36.88
C LEU A 586 26.57 -6.12 -37.13
N GLY A 587 27.08 -7.15 -36.45
CA GLY A 587 26.54 -8.51 -36.50
C GLY A 587 27.25 -9.44 -37.48
N TYR A 588 28.42 -9.06 -38.00
CA TYR A 588 29.25 -9.97 -38.80
C TYR A 588 29.87 -11.07 -37.92
N PRO A 589 29.92 -12.34 -38.38
CA PRO A 589 30.55 -13.43 -37.65
C PRO A 589 32.09 -13.30 -37.75
N ILE A 590 32.77 -13.14 -36.60
CA ILE A 590 34.23 -13.02 -36.56
C ILE A 590 34.87 -14.39 -36.25
N PRO A 591 35.74 -14.92 -37.12
CA PRO A 591 36.53 -16.13 -36.84
C PRO A 591 37.43 -15.96 -35.61
N ARG A 592 37.50 -16.96 -34.74
CA ARG A 592 38.29 -16.90 -33.49
C ARG A 592 39.76 -17.30 -33.63
N ARG A 593 40.12 -17.99 -34.72
CA ARG A 593 41.45 -18.54 -34.99
C ARG A 593 41.81 -18.29 -36.45
N ALA A 594 42.11 -17.03 -36.76
CA ALA A 594 42.48 -16.61 -38.10
C ALA A 594 43.48 -15.45 -38.02
N THR A 595 44.38 -15.35 -39.01
CA THR A 595 45.24 -14.17 -39.17
C THR A 595 44.41 -12.93 -39.54
N ARG A 596 45.00 -11.73 -39.52
CA ARG A 596 44.30 -10.49 -39.90
C ARG A 596 43.78 -10.57 -41.34
N THR A 597 44.61 -11.03 -42.27
CA THR A 597 44.26 -11.25 -43.68
C THR A 597 43.20 -12.32 -43.89
N GLN A 598 43.29 -13.47 -43.20
CA GLN A 598 42.24 -14.50 -43.25
C GLN A 598 40.90 -13.98 -42.68
N THR A 599 40.95 -13.20 -41.60
CA THR A 599 39.77 -12.58 -41.00
C THR A 599 39.14 -11.55 -41.93
N ALA A 600 39.95 -10.71 -42.59
CA ALA A 600 39.46 -9.74 -43.57
C ALA A 600 38.74 -10.42 -44.74
N GLY A 601 39.36 -11.45 -45.34
CA GLY A 601 38.76 -12.21 -46.44
C GLY A 601 37.47 -12.94 -46.06
N ALA A 602 37.33 -13.38 -44.80
CA ALA A 602 36.14 -14.07 -44.31
C ALA A 602 35.00 -13.13 -43.88
N VAL A 603 35.31 -11.89 -43.48
CA VAL A 603 34.33 -10.95 -42.89
C VAL A 603 33.80 -9.96 -43.92
N HIS A 604 34.67 -9.18 -44.55
CA HIS A 604 34.29 -8.17 -45.54
C HIS A 604 35.49 -7.69 -46.37
N PRO A 605 35.38 -7.54 -47.71
CA PRO A 605 36.49 -7.13 -48.57
C PRO A 605 37.16 -5.82 -48.18
N SER A 606 36.39 -4.85 -47.66
CA SER A 606 36.94 -3.54 -47.21
C SER A 606 37.94 -3.63 -46.05
N LEU A 607 38.01 -4.77 -45.34
CA LEU A 607 39.00 -5.00 -44.30
C LEU A 607 40.37 -5.46 -44.83
N ILE A 608 40.47 -5.86 -46.10
CA ILE A 608 41.70 -6.42 -46.68
C ILE A 608 42.85 -5.41 -46.65
N PRO A 609 42.68 -4.15 -47.10
CA PRO A 609 43.74 -3.13 -47.06
C PRO A 609 44.14 -2.74 -45.63
N LEU A 610 43.19 -2.81 -44.69
CA LEU A 610 43.44 -2.54 -43.28
C LEU A 610 44.25 -3.66 -42.62
N ALA A 611 43.97 -4.92 -42.96
CA ALA A 611 44.70 -6.08 -42.46
C ALA A 611 46.18 -6.04 -42.88
N ASP A 612 46.44 -5.84 -44.17
CA ASP A 612 47.80 -5.82 -44.73
C ASP A 612 48.66 -4.69 -44.13
N ARG A 613 48.10 -3.47 -44.07
CA ARG A 613 48.81 -2.32 -43.47
C ARG A 613 48.98 -2.43 -41.97
N SER A 614 48.01 -3.02 -41.26
CA SER A 614 48.16 -3.29 -39.82
C SER A 614 49.23 -4.34 -39.53
N ASP A 615 49.35 -5.38 -40.39
CA ASP A 615 50.42 -6.38 -40.27
C ASP A 615 51.79 -5.76 -40.56
N ARG A 616 51.91 -4.93 -41.61
CA ARG A 616 53.15 -4.20 -41.94
C ARG A 616 53.56 -3.24 -40.81
N ALA A 617 52.63 -2.50 -40.22
CA ALA A 617 52.92 -1.56 -39.13
C ALA A 617 53.31 -2.25 -37.81
N VAL A 618 52.86 -3.49 -37.58
CA VAL A 618 53.17 -4.24 -36.34
C VAL A 618 54.44 -5.07 -36.48
N PHE A 619 54.66 -5.71 -37.64
CA PHE A 619 55.75 -6.66 -37.86
C PHE A 619 56.84 -6.17 -38.82
N GLY A 620 56.65 -5.05 -39.50
CA GLY A 620 57.66 -4.44 -40.37
C GLY A 620 58.80 -3.82 -39.57
N ASP A 621 59.95 -3.68 -40.24
CA ASP A 621 61.18 -3.14 -39.64
C ASP A 621 61.18 -1.60 -39.59
N ASP A 622 60.30 -0.94 -40.33
CA ASP A 622 60.22 0.53 -40.38
C ASP A 622 59.60 1.12 -39.10
N PRO A 623 60.10 2.28 -38.62
CA PRO A 623 59.44 3.04 -37.56
C PRO A 623 58.11 3.61 -38.07
N VAL A 624 57.03 3.38 -37.34
CA VAL A 624 55.69 3.88 -37.70
C VAL A 624 55.59 5.36 -37.34
N SER A 625 55.38 6.23 -38.33
CA SER A 625 55.16 7.67 -38.10
C SER A 625 53.75 7.95 -37.55
N ASP A 626 53.55 9.10 -36.91
CA ASP A 626 52.21 9.51 -36.45
C ASP A 626 51.25 9.79 -37.62
N GLU A 627 51.76 10.15 -38.80
CA GLU A 627 50.98 10.34 -40.03
C GLU A 627 50.48 8.99 -40.59
N ASP A 628 51.33 7.96 -40.56
CA ASP A 628 50.95 6.58 -40.92
C ASP A 628 49.90 6.01 -39.96
N LEU A 629 49.99 6.34 -38.67
CA LEU A 629 48.96 5.97 -37.70
C LEU A 629 47.63 6.68 -37.97
N ALA A 630 47.66 7.99 -38.24
CA ALA A 630 46.45 8.76 -38.53
C ALA A 630 45.72 8.22 -39.77
N SER A 631 46.47 7.91 -40.85
CA SER A 631 45.90 7.31 -42.06
C SER A 631 45.30 5.93 -41.78
N LEU A 632 46.02 5.05 -41.08
CA LEU A 632 45.53 3.70 -40.72
C LEU A 632 44.22 3.72 -39.92
N TRP A 633 44.06 4.69 -39.01
CA TRP A 633 42.80 4.88 -38.27
C TRP A 633 41.67 5.43 -39.15
N ALA A 634 41.99 6.29 -40.12
CA ALA A 634 41.02 6.77 -41.12
C ALA A 634 40.53 5.62 -42.01
N ASP A 635 41.40 4.70 -42.39
CA ASP A 635 41.04 3.51 -43.16
C ASP A 635 40.13 2.55 -42.40
N ALA A 636 40.37 2.38 -41.10
CA ALA A 636 39.48 1.61 -40.24
C ALA A 636 38.09 2.25 -40.16
N ASP A 637 38.00 3.58 -40.08
CA ASP A 637 36.73 4.30 -40.10
C ASP A 637 36.03 4.19 -41.48
N ALA A 638 36.76 4.28 -42.59
CA ALA A 638 36.24 4.13 -43.94
C ALA A 638 35.68 2.72 -44.19
N ALA A 639 36.43 1.67 -43.82
CA ALA A 639 35.99 0.29 -43.96
C ALA A 639 34.69 0.00 -43.18
N VAL A 640 34.55 0.59 -41.98
CA VAL A 640 33.33 0.49 -41.17
C VAL A 640 32.19 1.32 -41.76
N ALA A 641 32.46 2.49 -42.34
CA ALA A 641 31.45 3.31 -42.99
C ALA A 641 30.83 2.60 -44.20
N GLU A 642 31.65 1.93 -45.01
CA GLU A 642 31.21 1.11 -46.14
C GLU A 642 30.32 -0.06 -45.67
N ALA A 643 30.77 -0.81 -44.65
CA ALA A 643 30.01 -1.90 -44.07
C ALA A 643 28.71 -1.44 -43.38
N ARG A 644 28.68 -0.20 -42.87
CA ARG A 644 27.43 0.42 -42.38
C ARG A 644 26.48 0.77 -43.51
N GLY A 645 26.99 1.17 -44.67
CA GLY A 645 26.20 1.47 -45.86
C GLY A 645 25.48 0.23 -46.41
N SER A 646 26.08 -0.96 -46.26
CA SER A 646 25.54 -2.22 -46.78
C SER A 646 24.52 -2.93 -45.87
N VAL A 647 24.23 -2.41 -44.67
CA VAL A 647 23.29 -3.03 -43.72
C VAL A 647 22.00 -2.20 -43.50
N GLY A 648 20.87 -2.89 -43.31
CA GLY A 648 19.56 -2.27 -43.08
C GLY A 648 19.48 -1.41 -41.79
N PHE A 649 18.50 -0.49 -41.76
CA PHE A 649 18.29 0.49 -40.67
C PHE A 649 18.36 -0.12 -39.26
N TRP A 650 17.61 -1.20 -39.00
CA TRP A 650 17.56 -1.85 -37.69
C TRP A 650 18.90 -2.45 -37.24
N ARG A 651 19.71 -2.96 -38.18
CA ARG A 651 21.04 -3.51 -37.89
C ARG A 651 22.04 -2.39 -37.57
N ARG A 652 21.94 -1.26 -38.26
CA ARG A 652 22.73 -0.05 -37.96
C ARG A 652 22.42 0.49 -36.57
N LEU A 653 21.14 0.61 -36.24
CA LEU A 653 20.68 1.12 -34.95
C LEU A 653 21.14 0.20 -33.80
N ARG A 654 20.96 -1.11 -33.94
CA ARG A 654 21.44 -2.10 -32.98
C ARG A 654 22.96 -2.06 -32.82
N GLY A 655 23.71 -1.94 -33.91
CA GLY A 655 25.18 -1.85 -33.89
C GLY A 655 25.72 -0.65 -33.12
N ARG A 656 24.96 0.46 -33.03
CA ARG A 656 25.35 1.61 -32.20
C ARG A 656 25.35 1.28 -30.72
N PHE A 657 24.37 0.50 -30.27
CA PHE A 657 24.12 0.24 -28.85
C PHE A 657 24.55 -1.15 -28.36
N THR A 658 25.11 -1.99 -29.22
CA THR A 658 25.76 -3.24 -28.83
C THR A 658 27.22 -3.01 -28.49
N PHE A 659 27.70 -3.53 -27.36
CA PHE A 659 29.13 -3.55 -27.03
C PHE A 659 29.69 -4.95 -27.25
N ARG A 660 30.57 -5.12 -28.26
CA ARG A 660 31.24 -6.39 -28.53
C ARG A 660 32.74 -6.22 -28.55
N ARG A 661 33.43 -7.24 -28.05
CA ARG A 661 34.88 -7.37 -28.10
C ARG A 661 35.22 -8.70 -28.74
N ALA A 662 35.70 -8.68 -29.98
CA ALA A 662 36.33 -9.84 -30.57
C ALA A 662 37.60 -10.17 -29.77
N SER A 663 37.84 -11.46 -29.55
CA SER A 663 38.86 -11.96 -28.60
C SER A 663 40.28 -11.42 -28.82
N ARG A 664 41.01 -11.35 -27.70
CA ARG A 664 42.33 -10.76 -27.35
C ARG A 664 43.25 -10.23 -28.48
N PRO A 665 43.85 -9.04 -28.30
CA PRO A 665 44.98 -8.59 -29.11
C PRO A 665 46.15 -9.54 -28.86
N VAL A 666 46.57 -10.27 -29.88
CA VAL A 666 47.89 -10.91 -29.87
C VAL A 666 48.88 -9.81 -30.23
N SER A 667 49.26 -8.99 -29.25
CA SER A 667 50.45 -8.14 -29.34
C SER A 667 51.58 -8.88 -28.64
N TRP A 668 52.37 -9.64 -29.39
CA TRP A 668 53.68 -10.04 -28.89
C TRP A 668 54.58 -8.81 -28.95
N PRO A 669 55.28 -8.44 -27.86
CA PRO A 669 56.23 -7.33 -27.89
C PRO A 669 57.26 -7.55 -29.01
N ARG A 670 57.66 -6.46 -29.69
CA ARG A 670 58.85 -6.49 -30.57
C ARG A 670 60.04 -7.04 -29.75
N GLY A 671 60.62 -8.16 -30.19
CA GLY A 671 61.81 -8.78 -29.57
C GLY A 671 61.68 -10.25 -29.12
N THR A 672 60.50 -10.89 -29.18
CA THR A 672 60.35 -12.29 -28.70
C THR A 672 60.80 -13.39 -29.66
N PHE A 673 61.17 -13.09 -30.91
CA PHE A 673 61.78 -14.07 -31.81
C PHE A 673 63.30 -13.90 -31.81
N TRP A 674 63.98 -14.63 -30.92
CA TRP A 674 65.41 -14.89 -31.06
C TRP A 674 65.61 -15.75 -32.32
N VAL A 675 66.00 -15.10 -33.42
CA VAL A 675 66.61 -15.80 -34.55
C VAL A 675 67.93 -16.37 -34.04
N HIS A 676 68.04 -17.71 -33.98
CA HIS A 676 69.30 -18.39 -33.75
C HIS A 676 70.31 -17.94 -34.82
N ARG A 677 71.18 -16.98 -34.49
CA ARG A 677 72.41 -16.75 -35.25
C ARG A 677 73.37 -17.89 -34.92
N GLY A 678 73.62 -18.72 -35.93
CA GLY A 678 74.57 -19.83 -35.89
C GLY A 678 75.99 -19.39 -35.53
N ALA A 679 76.68 -20.34 -34.91
CA ALA A 679 78.02 -20.31 -34.37
C ALA A 679 79.07 -19.54 -35.18
N ALA A 680 79.80 -18.67 -34.49
CA ALA A 680 81.19 -18.34 -34.82
C ALA A 680 81.98 -18.19 -33.51
N ARG A 681 83.15 -18.84 -33.48
CA ARG A 681 84.20 -18.88 -32.43
C ARG A 681 84.05 -19.92 -31.33
N ALA A 682 84.50 -21.14 -31.63
CA ALA A 682 85.29 -21.93 -30.70
C ALA A 682 86.64 -22.19 -31.37
N ASP A 683 87.62 -21.35 -31.07
CA ASP A 683 89.03 -21.68 -31.27
C ASP A 683 89.88 -20.98 -30.21
N ARG A 684 90.00 -21.65 -29.06
CA ARG A 684 91.01 -21.43 -28.02
C ARG A 684 91.25 -22.76 -27.35
N ALA A 685 92.10 -23.58 -27.98
CA ALA A 685 92.79 -24.67 -27.31
C ALA A 685 94.12 -24.15 -26.75
N GLY A 686 94.42 -24.50 -25.50
CA GLY A 686 95.79 -24.77 -25.07
C GLY A 686 96.28 -24.03 -23.81
N ARG A 687 96.76 -24.86 -22.87
CA ARG A 687 97.66 -24.62 -21.71
C ARG A 687 97.00 -24.31 -20.37
N ASP A 688 97.25 -25.01 -19.26
CA ASP A 688 98.16 -26.14 -18.99
C ASP A 688 97.65 -26.91 -17.76
N ARG A 689 97.93 -28.22 -17.72
CA ARG A 689 98.18 -28.95 -16.47
C ARG A 689 99.70 -28.98 -16.29
N ALA A 690 100.23 -28.14 -15.40
CA ALA A 690 101.41 -28.35 -14.56
C ALA A 690 101.56 -27.12 -13.65
#